data_AF-A0A6J1MMU5-F1
#
_entry.id   AF-A0A6J1MMU5-F1
#
_cell.length_a   1.000
_cell.length_b   1.000
_cell.length_c   1.000
_cell.angle_alpha   90.00
_cell.angle_beta   90.00
_cell.angle_gamma   90.00
#
_symmetry.space_group_name_H-M   'P 1'
#
loop_
_entity.id
_entity.type
_entity.pdbx_description
1 polymer ?
#
loop_
_entity_poly.entity_id
_entity_poly.type
_entity_poly.pdbx_seq_one_letter_code
_entity_poly.pdbx_strand_id
1 'polypeptide(L)'
;MTLALWRSYSKARNYVISGNNGCNSVSSLYNFITRSFSDDKFSTPEFTNSTILIENGFNVQELPLMVRKLKDLEDLDVPPITELPRTTNDSVSYHLIQEEFKQCMDLREVFSLITKCTKITPNIALGAIERIYDLEKDTIVNIPSDQTVHINFAKGAILEKLLKVVMKTEDTQTILNVLKTSSTIMEPYKHKFCDELLLRVIDNRLTIDQLCDFALILSKSHGDQKYSETIDRLWVGFIEKEQDINEINIVKIFTILPGLKVSKKTITNLLEQKLSELWSKIKVPAMQAILDVFLVEKYFSIQCYSILGHWFYANIHALDDDELLDVITKFTRLRFTDTQIDAAIEKFLKFKSPKIKSQVLVIGILNYCMQFKLRNNHILEVCSQYFIDKRKQVPSSFLKYFIYPYGYLNMEPSNVEFWMLSEEVLLEHYQKMNVDDICSIIFSYIYSGHYPLKLVSKIFSAEYMAKINNSDILKKLHLIDTALSLECGEYNGPLLPKDQWFKPVIQDVRIKNIIEKIKDSLIHVIGDTNKMLTAVMLPNYCSDETYLIDVMVHPLDTNSTFNWKSDTHIKESIAILIHLPDHYCSDNEQLIGPQVMKKRHLNILGIKVVSLKYALLSQFYTSFNTVSLRKYLTDSLDNAEI
;
A
#
# COMPACT_ATOMS: atom_id res chain seq x y z
N MET A 1 28.51 18.66 50.61
CA MET A 1 27.52 19.76 50.67
C MET A 1 26.89 19.87 49.29
N THR A 2 25.81 19.13 49.02
CA THR A 2 24.40 19.54 49.21
C THR A 2 24.04 20.75 48.34
N LEU A 3 23.40 20.54 47.18
CA LEU A 3 21.93 20.52 47.08
C LEU A 3 21.45 20.36 45.62
N ALA A 4 20.59 19.36 45.46
CA ALA A 4 19.37 19.32 44.63
C ALA A 4 19.42 19.89 43.20
N LEU A 5 19.58 18.97 42.24
CA LEU A 5 19.14 19.12 40.86
C LEU A 5 17.62 18.88 40.77
N TRP A 6 16.83 19.95 40.80
CA TRP A 6 15.46 19.95 40.29
C TRP A 6 15.52 19.96 38.75
N ARG A 7 15.09 18.88 38.09
CA ARG A 7 14.85 18.86 36.64
C ARG A 7 13.37 19.10 36.37
N SER A 8 13.07 20.33 35.97
CA SER A 8 11.78 20.80 35.48
C SER A 8 11.47 20.26 34.08
N TYR A 9 10.31 19.61 33.93
CA TYR A 9 9.61 19.49 32.65
C TYR A 9 9.05 20.85 32.24
N SER A 10 9.82 21.60 31.44
CA SER A 10 9.31 22.80 30.76
C SER A 10 10.32 23.27 29.72
N LYS A 11 10.18 22.81 28.47
CA LYS A 11 10.77 23.47 27.28
C LYS A 11 9.97 23.13 26.01
N ALA A 12 8.74 23.64 25.95
CA ALA A 12 8.03 23.89 24.71
C ALA A 12 7.13 25.12 24.89
N ARG A 13 7.75 26.28 25.15
CA ARG A 13 7.06 27.58 24.99
C ARG A 13 8.08 28.71 24.85
N ASN A 14 8.60 28.89 23.66
CA ASN A 14 9.28 30.12 23.24
C ASN A 14 8.75 30.53 21.88
N TYR A 15 7.54 31.09 21.86
CA TYR A 15 7.15 32.18 20.96
C TYR A 15 6.15 33.05 21.75
N VAL A 16 6.71 34.00 22.48
CA VAL A 16 5.96 35.09 23.12
C VAL A 16 5.85 36.20 22.08
N ILE A 17 4.63 36.47 21.61
CA ILE A 17 4.26 37.81 21.15
C ILE A 17 3.97 38.61 22.41
N SER A 18 4.83 39.60 22.63
CA SER A 18 4.74 40.64 23.64
C SER A 18 3.55 41.57 23.39
N GLY A 19 2.75 41.84 24.41
CA GLY A 19 1.76 42.90 24.46
C GLY A 19 1.51 43.30 25.91
N ASN A 20 1.93 44.51 26.25
CA ASN A 20 2.15 45.02 27.60
C ASN A 20 0.89 45.70 28.19
N ASN A 21 0.78 45.65 29.52
CA ASN A 21 0.10 46.57 30.46
C ASN A 21 -1.44 46.76 30.47
N GLY A 22 -2.01 46.62 31.67
CA GLY A 22 -3.19 47.40 32.09
C GLY A 22 -4.14 46.74 33.10
N CYS A 23 -4.00 47.08 34.38
CA CYS A 23 -4.92 46.93 35.51
C CYS A 23 -6.44 46.75 35.22
N ASN A 24 -7.10 45.77 35.86
CA ASN A 24 -8.02 45.97 37.01
C ASN A 24 -8.90 44.74 37.30
N SER A 25 -9.16 44.53 38.59
CA SER A 25 -10.14 43.61 39.19
C SER A 25 -11.56 43.82 38.68
N VAL A 26 -12.34 42.75 38.43
CA VAL A 26 -13.70 42.50 39.00
C VAL A 26 -14.03 41.01 38.82
N SER A 27 -14.57 40.44 39.88
CA SER A 27 -15.15 39.10 40.01
C SER A 27 -16.33 38.80 39.08
N SER A 28 -16.48 37.50 38.80
CA SER A 28 -17.74 36.78 38.56
C SER A 28 -18.60 37.16 37.36
N LEU A 29 -18.54 36.35 36.30
CA LEU A 29 -19.73 35.69 35.75
C LEU A 29 -19.37 34.26 35.31
N TYR A 30 -20.08 33.33 35.92
CA TYR A 30 -20.01 31.89 35.76
C TYR A 30 -20.57 31.42 34.41
N ASN A 31 -20.19 30.18 34.07
CA ASN A 31 -20.85 29.21 33.19
C ASN A 31 -20.58 29.33 31.68
N PHE A 32 -19.62 28.54 31.19
CA PHE A 32 -19.88 27.31 30.41
C PHE A 32 -18.53 26.57 30.22
N ILE A 33 -18.06 25.93 31.30
CA ILE A 33 -17.07 24.85 31.18
C ILE A 33 -17.82 23.62 31.69
N THR A 34 -18.45 22.90 30.76
CA THR A 34 -18.92 21.55 31.01
C THR A 34 -17.68 20.69 31.31
N ARG A 35 -17.43 20.50 32.60
CA ARG A 35 -16.69 19.35 33.13
C ARG A 35 -17.41 18.10 32.62
N SER A 36 -16.80 17.36 31.71
CA SER A 36 -17.23 15.98 31.47
C SER A 36 -16.62 15.13 32.58
N PHE A 37 -17.49 14.66 33.45
CA PHE A 37 -17.19 13.66 34.47
C PHE A 37 -16.70 12.38 33.80
N SER A 38 -15.67 11.78 34.39
CA SER A 38 -15.34 10.37 34.23
C SER A 38 -16.60 9.57 34.50
N ASP A 39 -17.15 8.90 33.48
CA ASP A 39 -18.20 7.92 33.70
C ASP A 39 -17.59 6.73 34.44
N ASP A 40 -17.91 6.66 35.72
CA ASP A 40 -17.68 5.51 36.58
C ASP A 40 -18.33 4.28 35.97
N LYS A 41 -17.50 3.34 35.52
CA LYS A 41 -17.74 1.90 35.60
C LYS A 41 -16.37 1.22 35.50
N PHE A 42 -15.99 0.54 36.58
CA PHE A 42 -14.76 -0.25 36.77
C PHE A 42 -13.53 0.50 37.31
N SER A 43 -13.61 1.03 38.54
CA SER A 43 -12.42 1.37 39.32
C SER A 43 -11.75 0.08 39.84
N THR A 44 -10.54 -0.22 39.39
CA THR A 44 -9.59 -0.98 40.21
C THR A 44 -9.03 -0.03 41.27
N PRO A 45 -8.72 -0.49 42.50
CA PRO A 45 -8.32 0.40 43.59
C PRO A 45 -6.93 1.03 43.43
N GLU A 46 -6.19 0.71 42.37
CA GLU A 46 -4.77 1.04 42.20
C GLU A 46 -4.48 2.01 41.04
N PHE A 47 -5.38 2.19 40.07
CA PHE A 47 -5.20 3.13 38.96
C PHE A 47 -6.49 3.78 38.49
N THR A 48 -6.37 4.96 37.87
CA THR A 48 -7.44 5.74 37.25
C THR A 48 -7.19 5.92 35.76
N ASN A 49 -8.25 5.79 34.95
CA ASN A 49 -8.20 6.07 33.52
C ASN A 49 -8.25 7.59 33.31
N SER A 50 -7.39 8.11 32.44
CA SER A 50 -7.35 9.51 32.05
C SER A 50 -7.06 9.64 30.55
N THR A 51 -7.09 10.85 30.03
CA THR A 51 -6.71 11.15 28.65
C THR A 51 -5.76 12.35 28.62
N ILE A 52 -4.85 12.36 27.65
CA ILE A 52 -3.92 13.47 27.40
C ILE A 52 -4.10 13.98 25.98
N LEU A 53 -4.11 15.30 25.81
CA LEU A 53 -4.07 15.94 24.50
C LEU A 53 -2.62 16.13 24.08
N ILE A 54 -2.23 15.50 22.98
CA ILE A 54 -0.91 15.64 22.37
C ILE A 54 -1.05 16.44 21.08
N GLU A 55 -0.31 17.54 21.00
CA GLU A 55 -0.21 18.39 19.82
C GLU A 55 1.07 18.05 19.04
N ASN A 56 0.89 17.56 17.81
CA ASN A 56 1.97 17.30 16.85
C ASN A 56 1.74 18.17 15.61
N GLY A 57 2.41 19.34 15.56
CA GLY A 57 2.15 20.35 14.54
C GLY A 57 0.74 20.91 14.66
N PHE A 58 -0.03 20.95 13.57
CA PHE A 58 -1.43 21.40 13.58
C PHE A 58 -2.44 20.33 14.04
N ASN A 59 -1.98 19.14 14.44
CA ASN A 59 -2.84 18.05 14.84
C ASN A 59 -2.87 17.91 16.36
N VAL A 60 -4.06 18.03 16.95
CA VAL A 60 -4.31 17.72 18.35
C VAL A 60 -5.02 16.37 18.43
N GLN A 61 -4.48 15.46 19.23
CA GLN A 61 -5.04 14.13 19.42
C GLN A 61 -5.19 13.80 20.89
N GLU A 62 -6.34 13.26 21.26
CA GLU A 62 -6.60 12.72 22.60
C GLU A 62 -6.12 11.27 22.67
N LEU A 63 -5.19 10.97 23.58
CA LEU A 63 -4.66 9.64 23.81
C LEU A 63 -5.04 9.12 25.21
N PRO A 64 -5.36 7.82 25.35
CA PRO A 64 -5.67 7.23 26.63
C PRO A 64 -4.40 7.11 27.49
N LEU A 65 -4.52 7.43 28.77
CA LEU A 65 -3.43 7.36 29.74
C LEU A 65 -3.90 6.71 31.04
N MET A 66 -2.99 5.99 31.67
CA MET A 66 -3.23 5.33 32.95
C MET A 66 -2.45 6.04 34.04
N VAL A 67 -3.15 6.43 35.11
CA VAL A 67 -2.54 7.10 36.26
C VAL A 67 -2.61 6.17 37.46
N ARG A 68 -1.45 5.72 37.95
CA ARG A 68 -1.36 4.94 39.19
C ARG A 68 -1.54 5.84 40.40
N LYS A 69 -2.36 5.42 41.36
CA LYS A 69 -2.52 6.12 42.63
C LYS A 69 -1.45 5.64 43.62
N LEU A 70 -0.38 6.41 43.77
CA LEU A 70 0.66 6.13 44.77
C LEU A 70 0.09 6.33 46.18
N LYS A 71 0.33 5.34 47.05
CA LYS A 71 -0.07 5.39 48.47
C LYS A 71 1.06 5.93 49.35
N ASP A 72 2.32 5.67 48.99
CA ASP A 72 3.53 6.14 49.67
C ASP A 72 4.56 6.68 48.67
N LEU A 73 5.27 7.75 49.04
CA LEU A 73 6.28 8.43 48.20
C LEU A 73 7.60 7.65 48.08
N GLU A 74 7.81 6.61 48.89
CA GLU A 74 9.04 5.77 48.89
C GLU A 74 9.14 4.85 47.65
N ASP A 75 8.04 4.65 46.91
CA ASP A 75 7.99 3.86 45.67
C ASP A 75 8.66 4.57 44.46
N LEU A 76 8.99 5.86 44.56
CA LEU A 76 9.63 6.64 43.48
C LEU A 76 11.15 6.41 43.36
N ASP A 77 11.79 5.88 44.40
CA ASP A 77 13.26 5.78 44.52
C ASP A 77 13.81 4.37 44.26
N VAL A 78 13.04 3.46 43.65
CA VAL A 78 13.57 2.15 43.24
C VAL A 78 14.33 2.31 41.91
N PRO A 79 15.68 2.25 41.89
CA PRO A 79 16.41 2.25 40.62
C PRO A 79 15.98 1.04 39.78
N PRO A 80 16.07 1.11 38.44
CA PRO A 80 15.72 -0.01 37.57
C PRO A 80 16.55 -1.23 37.99
N ILE A 81 15.90 -2.21 38.60
CA ILE A 81 16.54 -3.46 38.97
C ILE A 81 16.93 -4.14 37.66
N THR A 82 18.23 -4.25 37.43
CA THR A 82 18.78 -5.03 36.32
C THR A 82 18.41 -6.48 36.62
N GLU A 83 17.64 -7.12 35.74
CA GLU A 83 17.38 -8.56 35.84
C GLU A 83 18.72 -9.28 36.01
N LEU A 84 18.96 -9.85 37.19
CA LEU A 84 20.12 -10.70 37.42
C LEU A 84 20.02 -11.91 36.48
N PRO A 85 21.12 -12.34 35.84
CA PRO A 85 21.09 -13.53 34.98
C PRO A 85 20.59 -14.73 35.78
N ARG A 86 19.59 -15.43 35.23
CA ARG A 86 19.03 -16.66 35.79
C ARG A 86 20.15 -17.58 36.27
N THR A 87 20.16 -17.92 37.56
CA THR A 87 20.95 -19.05 38.03
C THR A 87 20.37 -20.32 37.42
N THR A 88 21.22 -21.10 36.73
CA THR A 88 20.91 -22.37 36.02
C THR A 88 20.17 -23.43 36.85
N ASN A 89 20.03 -23.24 38.16
CA ASN A 89 19.33 -24.16 39.06
C ASN A 89 17.79 -24.03 39.01
N ASP A 90 17.24 -22.87 38.65
CA ASP A 90 15.78 -22.66 38.67
C ASP A 90 15.08 -23.34 37.48
N SER A 91 15.73 -23.43 36.32
CA SER A 91 15.21 -24.14 35.15
C SER A 91 15.15 -25.66 35.36
N VAL A 92 16.11 -26.22 36.11
CA VAL A 92 16.12 -27.65 36.47
C VAL A 92 14.98 -27.96 37.44
N SER A 93 14.72 -27.07 38.40
CA SER A 93 13.59 -27.21 39.33
C SER A 93 12.24 -27.09 38.62
N TYR A 94 12.10 -26.23 37.61
CA TYR A 94 10.84 -26.07 36.86
C TYR A 94 10.47 -27.33 36.06
N HIS A 95 11.44 -27.94 35.36
CA HIS A 95 11.20 -29.17 34.60
C HIS A 95 10.76 -30.35 35.48
N LEU A 96 11.37 -30.51 36.66
CA LEU A 96 10.98 -31.54 37.64
C LEU A 96 9.54 -31.33 38.14
N ILE A 97 9.17 -30.09 38.44
CA ILE A 97 7.81 -29.72 38.84
C ILE A 97 6.81 -30.01 37.71
N GLN A 98 7.17 -29.69 36.47
CA GLN A 98 6.33 -29.94 35.30
C GLN A 98 6.12 -31.44 35.04
N GLU A 99 7.15 -32.28 35.26
CA GLU A 99 7.03 -33.74 35.17
C GLU A 99 6.11 -34.32 36.24
N GLU A 100 6.15 -33.83 37.48
CA GLU A 100 5.22 -34.28 38.53
C GLU A 100 3.76 -33.88 38.24
N PHE A 101 3.52 -32.66 37.74
CA PHE A 101 2.18 -32.27 37.33
C PHE A 101 1.68 -33.04 36.10
N LYS A 102 2.56 -33.40 35.15
CA LYS A 102 2.20 -34.26 34.00
C LYS A 102 1.69 -35.66 34.42
N GLN A 103 2.09 -36.15 35.59
CA GLN A 103 1.61 -37.44 36.12
C GLN A 103 0.18 -37.38 36.66
N CYS A 104 -0.38 -36.19 36.90
CA CYS A 104 -1.76 -36.02 37.35
C CYS A 104 -2.72 -36.27 36.19
N MET A 105 -3.62 -37.25 36.29
CA MET A 105 -4.55 -37.67 35.24
C MET A 105 -5.91 -36.97 35.31
N ASP A 106 -6.26 -36.38 36.45
CA ASP A 106 -7.49 -35.60 36.61
C ASP A 106 -7.27 -34.28 37.38
N LEU A 107 -8.25 -33.37 37.29
CA LEU A 107 -8.19 -32.08 37.99
C LEU A 107 -8.11 -32.27 39.52
N ARG A 108 -8.62 -33.37 40.08
CA ARG A 108 -8.62 -33.63 41.53
C ARG A 108 -7.22 -33.96 42.03
N GLU A 109 -6.44 -34.69 41.25
CA GLU A 109 -5.04 -35.00 41.53
C GLU A 109 -4.17 -33.74 41.50
N VAL A 110 -4.40 -32.85 40.53
CA VAL A 110 -3.70 -31.56 40.46
C VAL A 110 -3.98 -30.71 41.71
N PHE A 111 -5.25 -30.57 42.12
CA PHE A 111 -5.60 -29.83 43.33
C PHE A 111 -5.12 -30.53 44.63
N SER A 112 -5.06 -31.86 44.65
CA SER A 112 -4.51 -32.64 45.78
C SER A 112 -3.00 -32.40 45.94
N LEU A 113 -2.25 -32.39 44.83
CA LEU A 113 -0.82 -32.10 44.82
C LEU A 113 -0.54 -30.70 45.36
N ILE A 114 -1.31 -29.71 44.91
CA ILE A 114 -1.20 -28.31 45.36
C ILE A 114 -1.50 -28.16 46.85
N THR A 115 -2.46 -28.94 47.38
CA THR A 115 -2.83 -28.92 48.81
C THR A 115 -1.73 -29.52 49.69
N LYS A 116 -0.89 -30.41 49.14
CA LYS A 116 0.26 -31.01 49.83
C LYS A 116 1.51 -30.10 49.82
N CYS A 117 1.54 -29.06 48.96
CA CYS A 117 2.65 -28.11 48.94
C CYS A 117 2.60 -27.17 50.16
N THR A 118 3.68 -27.14 50.95
CA THR A 118 3.81 -26.26 52.14
C THR A 118 3.91 -24.78 51.78
N LYS A 119 4.47 -24.46 50.62
CA LYS A 119 4.45 -23.13 50.01
C LYS A 119 4.20 -23.27 48.51
N ILE A 120 3.23 -22.52 48.01
CA ILE A 120 2.97 -22.40 46.56
C ILE A 120 3.96 -21.39 46.00
N THR A 121 4.95 -21.87 45.25
CA THR A 121 5.90 -21.01 44.53
C THR A 121 5.36 -20.66 43.14
N PRO A 122 5.87 -19.59 42.49
CA PRO A 122 5.48 -19.18 41.15
C PRO A 122 5.54 -20.31 40.11
N ASN A 123 6.62 -21.09 40.15
CA ASN A 123 6.87 -22.23 39.26
C ASN A 123 5.87 -23.38 39.48
N ILE A 124 5.50 -23.65 40.74
CA ILE A 124 4.46 -24.64 41.09
C ILE A 124 3.09 -24.15 40.63
N ALA A 125 2.80 -22.85 40.77
CA ALA A 125 1.54 -22.26 40.32
C ALA A 125 1.40 -22.29 38.79
N LEU A 126 2.49 -21.97 38.06
CA LEU A 126 2.52 -22.05 36.60
C LEU A 126 2.36 -23.49 36.11
N GLY A 127 3.13 -24.45 36.65
CA GLY A 127 3.03 -25.86 36.27
C GLY A 127 1.64 -26.47 36.58
N ALA A 128 1.02 -26.07 37.69
CA ALA A 128 -0.36 -26.42 38.01
C ALA A 128 -1.35 -25.84 36.98
N ILE A 129 -1.20 -24.58 36.58
CA ILE A 129 -2.07 -23.91 35.61
C ILE A 129 -1.92 -24.54 34.21
N GLU A 130 -0.69 -24.82 33.77
CA GLU A 130 -0.41 -25.51 32.50
C GLU A 130 -1.05 -26.90 32.47
N ARG A 131 -0.96 -27.68 33.57
CA ARG A 131 -1.59 -28.99 33.62
C ARG A 131 -3.12 -28.94 33.69
N ILE A 132 -3.68 -27.98 34.43
CA ILE A 132 -5.13 -27.73 34.44
C ILE A 132 -5.60 -27.46 33.01
N TYR A 133 -4.85 -26.67 32.25
CA TYR A 133 -5.12 -26.41 30.83
C TYR A 133 -5.05 -27.67 29.96
N ASP A 134 -4.00 -28.48 30.10
CA ASP A 134 -3.86 -29.72 29.31
C ASP A 134 -5.03 -30.69 29.57
N LEU A 135 -5.45 -30.83 30.83
CA LEU A 135 -6.58 -31.68 31.21
C LEU A 135 -7.92 -31.19 30.64
N GLU A 136 -8.11 -29.88 30.51
CA GLU A 136 -9.28 -29.28 29.85
C GLU A 136 -9.28 -29.52 28.34
N LYS A 137 -8.12 -29.39 27.69
CA LYS A 137 -7.99 -29.62 26.24
C LYS A 137 -8.39 -31.05 25.84
N ASP A 138 -8.05 -32.03 26.68
CA ASP A 138 -8.39 -33.43 26.47
C ASP A 138 -9.87 -33.75 26.78
N THR A 139 -10.55 -32.96 27.62
CA THR A 139 -11.97 -33.18 27.98
C THR A 139 -12.97 -32.63 26.96
N ILE A 140 -12.56 -31.70 26.08
CA ILE A 140 -13.46 -31.07 25.09
C ILE A 140 -14.00 -32.05 24.04
N VAL A 141 -13.42 -33.26 23.93
CA VAL A 141 -13.87 -34.25 22.93
C VAL A 141 -15.12 -35.03 23.38
N ASN A 142 -15.49 -35.08 24.66
CA ASN A 142 -16.68 -35.84 25.08
C ASN A 142 -17.33 -35.27 26.36
N ILE A 143 -18.58 -34.77 26.22
CA ILE A 143 -19.78 -34.93 27.10
C ILE A 143 -20.64 -33.63 27.13
N PRO A 144 -22.00 -33.73 27.16
CA PRO A 144 -22.89 -32.58 27.17
C PRO A 144 -23.01 -31.84 28.53
N SER A 145 -23.23 -30.54 28.38
CA SER A 145 -23.31 -29.37 29.27
C SER A 145 -23.95 -29.36 30.68
N ASP A 146 -24.44 -30.44 31.31
CA ASP A 146 -25.31 -30.27 32.50
C ASP A 146 -24.75 -30.72 33.88
N GLN A 147 -23.47 -31.11 33.99
CA GLN A 147 -22.88 -31.55 35.27
C GLN A 147 -21.78 -30.64 35.84
N THR A 148 -21.47 -29.50 35.21
CA THR A 148 -20.31 -28.65 35.54
C THR A 148 -20.55 -27.58 36.61
N VAL A 149 -21.76 -27.45 37.14
CA VAL A 149 -22.13 -26.29 37.99
C VAL A 149 -21.73 -26.46 39.47
N HIS A 150 -21.58 -27.69 39.99
CA HIS A 150 -21.38 -27.92 41.44
C HIS A 150 -19.94 -28.23 41.91
N ILE A 151 -18.93 -28.18 41.04
CA ILE A 151 -17.51 -28.39 41.41
C ILE A 151 -16.80 -27.05 41.80
N ASN A 152 -17.55 -25.95 41.86
CA ASN A 152 -17.01 -24.60 41.59
C ASN A 152 -16.63 -23.68 42.78
N PHE A 153 -16.89 -23.99 44.06
CA PHE A 153 -16.58 -23.02 45.13
C PHE A 153 -15.22 -23.22 45.83
N ALA A 154 -14.89 -24.44 46.28
CA ALA A 154 -13.61 -24.70 46.96
C ALA A 154 -12.40 -24.66 45.99
N LYS A 155 -12.61 -25.11 44.74
CA LYS A 155 -11.59 -25.08 43.69
C LYS A 155 -11.36 -23.67 43.13
N GLY A 156 -12.40 -22.83 43.11
CA GLY A 156 -12.28 -21.41 42.76
C GLY A 156 -11.37 -20.64 43.71
N ALA A 157 -11.42 -20.91 45.02
CA ALA A 157 -10.55 -20.26 46.00
C ALA A 157 -9.08 -20.68 45.87
N ILE A 158 -8.81 -21.96 45.55
CA ILE A 158 -7.44 -22.46 45.32
C ILE A 158 -6.89 -21.85 44.03
N LEU A 159 -7.69 -21.80 42.97
CA LEU A 159 -7.34 -21.11 41.73
C LEU A 159 -7.07 -19.62 41.98
N GLU A 160 -7.94 -18.91 42.68
CA GLU A 160 -7.74 -17.49 43.02
C GLU A 160 -6.45 -17.26 43.82
N LYS A 161 -6.10 -18.19 44.72
CA LYS A 161 -4.84 -18.14 45.47
C LYS A 161 -3.62 -18.39 44.57
N LEU A 162 -3.69 -19.36 43.66
CA LEU A 162 -2.64 -19.61 42.66
C LEU A 162 -2.45 -18.39 41.74
N LEU A 163 -3.54 -17.82 41.25
CA LEU A 163 -3.53 -16.64 40.39
C LEU A 163 -2.98 -15.41 41.12
N LYS A 164 -3.32 -15.21 42.41
CA LYS A 164 -2.71 -14.17 43.25
C LYS A 164 -1.21 -14.36 43.46
N VAL A 165 -0.75 -15.61 43.57
CA VAL A 165 0.69 -15.91 43.66
C VAL A 165 1.38 -15.60 42.34
N VAL A 166 0.76 -15.93 41.20
CA VAL A 166 1.28 -15.61 39.86
C VAL A 166 1.26 -14.11 39.55
N MET A 167 0.22 -13.36 39.95
CA MET A 167 0.20 -11.90 39.76
C MET A 167 1.29 -11.18 40.57
N LYS A 168 1.73 -11.74 41.70
CA LYS A 168 2.82 -11.20 42.53
C LYS A 168 4.22 -11.59 42.07
N THR A 169 4.37 -12.32 40.98
CA THR A 169 5.69 -12.78 40.50
C THR A 169 6.40 -11.68 39.76
N GLU A 170 7.68 -11.46 40.03
CA GLU A 170 8.48 -10.53 39.22
C GLU A 170 8.66 -11.02 37.77
N ASP A 171 8.53 -12.33 37.51
CA ASP A 171 8.66 -12.89 36.16
C ASP A 171 7.46 -12.54 35.26
N THR A 172 7.72 -11.62 34.33
CA THR A 172 6.74 -11.15 33.35
C THR A 172 6.46 -12.18 32.25
N GLN A 173 7.40 -13.09 31.96
CA GLN A 173 7.18 -14.15 30.95
C GLN A 173 6.16 -15.17 31.42
N THR A 174 6.18 -15.52 32.71
CA THR A 174 5.16 -16.37 33.34
C THR A 174 3.75 -15.80 33.17
N ILE A 175 3.56 -14.49 33.35
CA ILE A 175 2.26 -13.83 33.16
C ILE A 175 1.83 -13.83 31.70
N LEU A 176 2.75 -13.56 30.77
CA LEU A 176 2.48 -13.61 29.32
C LEU A 176 2.10 -15.02 28.87
N ASN A 177 2.73 -16.06 29.41
CA ASN A 177 2.40 -17.45 29.10
C ASN A 177 1.00 -17.83 29.59
N VAL A 178 0.62 -17.40 30.80
CA VAL A 178 -0.75 -17.61 31.33
C VAL A 178 -1.79 -16.89 30.46
N LEU A 179 -1.49 -15.69 29.95
CA LEU A 179 -2.36 -14.96 29.03
C LEU A 179 -2.49 -15.63 27.65
N LYS A 180 -1.44 -16.30 27.17
CA LYS A 180 -1.46 -17.09 25.91
C LYS A 180 -2.35 -18.33 26.02
N THR A 181 -2.64 -18.81 27.23
CA THR A 181 -3.45 -20.00 27.47
C THR A 181 -4.94 -19.78 27.14
N SER A 182 -5.54 -20.70 26.39
CA SER A 182 -6.95 -20.63 25.94
C SER A 182 -7.85 -21.56 26.76
N SER A 183 -8.07 -21.23 28.03
CA SER A 183 -8.88 -22.03 28.97
C SER A 183 -10.16 -21.29 29.38
N THR A 184 -11.29 -21.99 29.41
CA THR A 184 -12.60 -21.46 29.86
C THR A 184 -12.60 -21.10 31.35
N ILE A 185 -11.79 -21.78 32.16
CA ILE A 185 -11.54 -21.46 33.57
C ILE A 185 -10.68 -20.19 33.74
N MET A 186 -9.74 -19.94 32.82
CA MET A 186 -8.83 -18.80 32.89
C MET A 186 -9.43 -17.50 32.34
N GLU A 187 -10.35 -17.60 31.38
CA GLU A 187 -11.02 -16.47 30.72
C GLU A 187 -11.50 -15.35 31.68
N PRO A 188 -12.21 -15.63 32.80
CA PRO A 188 -12.66 -14.59 33.72
C PRO A 188 -11.53 -13.88 34.48
N TYR A 189 -10.33 -14.45 34.52
CA TYR A 189 -9.18 -13.89 35.24
C TYR A 189 -8.15 -13.18 34.35
N LYS A 190 -8.23 -13.36 33.01
CA LYS A 190 -7.30 -12.74 32.05
C LYS A 190 -7.21 -11.22 32.19
N HIS A 191 -8.33 -10.54 32.45
CA HIS A 191 -8.33 -9.08 32.65
C HIS A 191 -7.43 -8.64 33.82
N LYS A 192 -7.36 -9.42 34.92
CA LYS A 192 -6.51 -9.08 36.07
C LYS A 192 -5.03 -9.18 35.73
N PHE A 193 -4.65 -10.11 34.86
CA PHE A 193 -3.29 -10.21 34.34
C PHE A 193 -2.97 -9.06 33.37
N CYS A 194 -3.93 -8.63 32.56
CA CYS A 194 -3.76 -7.42 31.73
C CYS A 194 -3.55 -6.17 32.59
N ASP A 195 -4.31 -6.01 33.67
CA ASP A 195 -4.17 -4.90 34.60
C ASP A 195 -2.79 -4.88 35.28
N GLU A 196 -2.30 -6.04 35.74
CA GLU A 196 -0.95 -6.20 36.31
C GLU A 196 0.15 -5.92 35.28
N LEU A 197 -0.01 -6.38 34.03
CA LEU A 197 0.94 -6.04 32.97
C LEU A 197 0.93 -4.56 32.66
N LEU A 198 -0.24 -3.90 32.62
CA LEU A 198 -0.34 -2.46 32.46
C LEU A 198 0.38 -1.71 33.60
N LEU A 199 0.30 -2.18 34.84
CA LEU A 199 1.06 -1.61 35.96
C LEU A 199 2.57 -1.72 35.71
N ARG A 200 3.05 -2.85 35.18
CA ARG A 200 4.47 -3.00 34.80
C ARG A 200 4.89 -2.12 33.63
N VAL A 201 3.95 -1.78 32.73
CA VAL A 201 4.20 -0.81 31.65
C VAL A 201 4.44 0.57 32.26
N ILE A 202 3.59 0.98 33.19
CA ILE A 202 3.69 2.28 33.89
C ILE A 202 4.97 2.34 34.73
N ASP A 203 5.35 1.24 35.37
CA ASP A 203 6.58 1.15 36.16
C ASP A 203 7.86 0.97 35.28
N ASN A 204 7.72 1.01 33.95
CA ASN A 204 8.80 0.83 32.98
C ASN A 204 9.62 -0.46 33.17
N ARG A 205 8.98 -1.55 33.60
CA ARG A 205 9.61 -2.85 33.91
C ARG A 205 9.57 -3.86 32.76
N LEU A 206 8.89 -3.53 31.66
CA LEU A 206 8.77 -4.40 30.49
C LEU A 206 9.85 -4.10 29.45
N THR A 207 10.40 -5.14 28.83
CA THR A 207 11.24 -5.00 27.63
C THR A 207 10.38 -4.77 26.38
N ILE A 208 10.95 -4.21 25.31
CA ILE A 208 10.23 -4.02 24.04
C ILE A 208 9.66 -5.33 23.51
N ASP A 209 10.42 -6.43 23.61
CA ASP A 209 9.95 -7.75 23.17
C ASP A 209 8.74 -8.23 23.97
N GLN A 210 8.73 -7.99 25.28
CA GLN A 210 7.59 -8.32 26.14
C GLN A 210 6.38 -7.42 25.87
N LEU A 211 6.60 -6.12 25.62
CA LEU A 211 5.54 -5.18 25.18
C LEU A 211 4.93 -5.64 23.85
N CYS A 212 5.78 -6.09 22.92
CA CYS A 212 5.33 -6.58 21.63
C CYS A 212 4.51 -7.86 21.75
N ASP A 213 5.00 -8.83 22.52
CA ASP A 213 4.28 -10.06 22.82
C ASP A 213 2.93 -9.78 23.48
N PHE A 214 2.89 -8.84 24.43
CA PHE A 214 1.64 -8.45 25.10
C PHE A 214 0.65 -7.86 24.10
N ALA A 215 1.10 -6.93 23.25
CA ALA A 215 0.24 -6.30 22.25
C ALA A 215 -0.27 -7.31 21.20
N LEU A 216 0.56 -8.29 20.80
CA LEU A 216 0.15 -9.36 19.90
C LEU A 216 -0.92 -10.27 20.52
N ILE A 217 -0.84 -10.56 21.82
CA ILE A 217 -1.88 -11.31 22.53
C ILE A 217 -3.19 -10.53 22.50
N LEU A 218 -3.16 -9.23 22.83
CA LEU A 218 -4.33 -8.35 22.83
C LEU A 218 -4.93 -8.17 21.43
N SER A 219 -4.09 -8.18 20.39
CA SER A 219 -4.56 -8.08 19.01
C SER A 219 -5.25 -9.35 18.52
N LYS A 220 -4.90 -10.53 19.04
CA LYS A 220 -5.48 -11.82 18.62
C LYS A 220 -6.85 -12.10 19.27
N SER A 221 -7.13 -11.54 20.44
CA SER A 221 -8.42 -11.66 21.14
C SER A 221 -9.49 -10.73 20.54
N HIS A 222 -9.71 -10.86 19.24
CA HIS A 222 -10.69 -10.06 18.49
C HIS A 222 -12.10 -10.20 19.09
N GLY A 223 -12.67 -9.08 19.55
CA GLY A 223 -14.07 -8.99 19.96
C GLY A 223 -14.32 -8.28 21.29
N ASP A 224 -13.33 -8.23 22.19
CA ASP A 224 -13.49 -7.54 23.48
C ASP A 224 -13.03 -6.08 23.41
N GLN A 225 -13.96 -5.17 23.69
CA GLN A 225 -13.69 -3.73 23.79
C GLN A 225 -12.55 -3.43 24.79
N LYS A 226 -12.46 -4.19 25.89
CA LYS A 226 -11.43 -3.97 26.92
C LYS A 226 -10.02 -4.24 26.41
N TYR A 227 -9.81 -5.28 25.60
CA TYR A 227 -8.49 -5.56 25.03
C TYR A 227 -8.09 -4.50 23.99
N SER A 228 -9.06 -3.98 23.22
CA SER A 228 -8.84 -2.86 22.29
C SER A 228 -8.51 -1.56 23.02
N GLU A 229 -9.07 -1.30 24.19
CA GLU A 229 -8.70 -0.13 24.99
C GLU A 229 -7.35 -0.32 25.68
N THR A 230 -7.03 -1.54 26.08
CA THR A 230 -5.77 -1.91 26.74
C THR A 230 -4.58 -1.78 25.80
N ILE A 231 -4.70 -2.27 24.55
CA ILE A 231 -3.62 -2.19 23.57
C ILE A 231 -3.25 -0.73 23.26
N ASP A 232 -4.25 0.14 23.19
CA ASP A 232 -4.06 1.57 22.93
C ASP A 232 -3.43 2.32 24.11
N ARG A 233 -3.30 1.72 25.30
CA ARG A 233 -2.59 2.29 26.45
C ARG A 233 -1.10 1.95 26.47
N LEU A 234 -0.68 0.94 25.69
CA LEU A 234 0.71 0.49 25.64
C LEU A 234 1.66 1.49 24.98
N TRP A 235 1.14 2.52 24.31
CA TRP A 235 1.95 3.52 23.63
C TRP A 235 2.95 4.24 24.54
N VAL A 236 2.60 4.45 25.81
CA VAL A 236 3.48 5.08 26.81
C VAL A 236 4.76 4.26 26.97
N GLY A 237 4.64 2.93 27.09
CA GLY A 237 5.79 2.04 27.23
C GLY A 237 6.71 2.06 26.01
N PHE A 238 6.15 2.17 24.80
CA PHE A 238 6.96 2.26 23.58
C PHE A 238 7.74 3.59 23.47
N ILE A 239 7.15 4.70 23.92
CA ILE A 239 7.83 6.01 23.91
C ILE A 239 8.91 6.08 24.99
N GLU A 240 8.63 5.61 26.21
CA GLU A 240 9.64 5.61 27.27
C GLU A 240 10.85 4.72 26.93
N LYS A 241 10.63 3.64 26.19
CA LYS A 241 11.65 2.71 25.69
C LYS A 241 12.18 3.05 24.30
N GLU A 242 11.99 4.28 23.81
CA GLU A 242 12.41 4.70 22.48
C GLU A 242 13.90 4.40 22.19
N GLN A 243 14.78 4.58 23.17
CA GLN A 243 16.23 4.36 23.03
C GLN A 243 16.62 2.89 22.88
N ASP A 244 15.77 1.96 23.33
CA ASP A 244 16.02 0.52 23.29
C ASP A 244 15.58 -0.09 21.93
N ILE A 245 14.97 0.71 21.03
CA ILE A 245 14.54 0.28 19.69
C ILE A 245 15.75 0.08 18.78
N ASN A 246 15.88 -1.10 18.19
CA ASN A 246 16.98 -1.56 17.33
C ASN A 246 16.47 -2.28 16.07
N GLU A 247 17.40 -2.73 15.21
CA GLU A 247 17.08 -3.37 13.92
C GLU A 247 16.30 -4.70 14.02
N ILE A 248 16.26 -5.34 15.19
CA ILE A 248 15.57 -6.63 15.39
C ILE A 248 14.16 -6.39 15.92
N ASN A 249 14.01 -5.50 16.90
CA ASN A 249 12.72 -5.29 17.55
C ASN A 249 11.80 -4.33 16.78
N ILE A 250 12.34 -3.44 15.93
CA ILE A 250 11.54 -2.49 15.16
C ILE A 250 10.47 -3.19 14.32
N VAL A 251 10.80 -4.34 13.73
CA VAL A 251 9.86 -5.16 12.93
C VAL A 251 8.67 -5.61 13.77
N LYS A 252 8.92 -6.02 15.03
CA LYS A 252 7.85 -6.45 15.94
C LYS A 252 6.92 -5.30 16.32
N ILE A 253 7.44 -4.08 16.43
CA ILE A 253 6.62 -2.90 16.70
C ILE A 253 5.76 -2.57 15.47
N PHE A 254 6.31 -2.68 14.25
CA PHE A 254 5.54 -2.55 13.01
C PHE A 254 4.39 -3.56 12.92
N THR A 255 4.59 -4.83 13.29
CA THR A 255 3.53 -5.86 13.18
C THR A 255 2.36 -5.65 14.13
N ILE A 256 2.53 -4.86 15.19
CA ILE A 256 1.47 -4.51 16.16
C ILE A 256 0.63 -3.34 15.67
N LEU A 257 1.20 -2.48 14.81
CA LEU A 257 0.56 -1.26 14.34
C LEU A 257 -0.88 -1.47 13.84
N PRO A 258 -1.22 -2.53 13.09
CA PRO A 258 -2.59 -2.76 12.64
C PRO A 258 -3.62 -2.98 13.75
N GLY A 259 -3.19 -3.47 14.92
CA GLY A 259 -4.06 -3.70 16.08
C GLY A 259 -4.41 -2.42 16.86
N LEU A 260 -3.63 -1.34 16.69
CA LEU A 260 -3.84 -0.06 17.40
C LEU A 260 -4.95 0.77 16.73
N LYS A 261 -5.71 1.54 17.54
CA LYS A 261 -6.75 2.44 17.02
C LYS A 261 -6.42 3.89 17.38
N VAL A 262 -6.59 4.25 18.65
CA VAL A 262 -6.41 5.64 19.11
C VAL A 262 -4.94 6.02 19.14
N SER A 263 -4.06 5.13 19.60
CA SER A 263 -2.63 5.41 19.73
C SER A 263 -1.82 5.23 18.45
N LYS A 264 -2.45 4.70 17.39
CA LYS A 264 -1.80 4.32 16.12
C LYS A 264 -0.91 5.42 15.56
N LYS A 265 -1.41 6.65 15.42
CA LYS A 265 -0.67 7.77 14.83
C LYS A 265 0.60 8.13 15.60
N THR A 266 0.54 8.10 16.93
CA THR A 266 1.70 8.39 17.78
C THR A 266 2.79 7.34 17.60
N ILE A 267 2.40 6.07 17.56
CA ILE A 267 3.34 4.96 17.31
C ILE A 267 3.85 4.98 15.86
N THR A 268 3.02 5.35 14.89
CA THR A 268 3.47 5.60 13.52
C THR A 268 4.58 6.64 13.51
N ASN A 269 4.38 7.83 14.09
CA ASN A 269 5.40 8.88 14.11
C ASN A 269 6.73 8.42 14.75
N LEU A 270 6.66 7.68 15.87
CA LEU A 270 7.83 7.08 16.51
C LEU A 270 8.56 6.11 15.56
N LEU A 271 7.82 5.24 14.88
CA LEU A 271 8.36 4.29 13.91
C LEU A 271 8.95 4.99 12.69
N GLU A 272 8.35 6.08 12.21
CA GLU A 272 8.86 6.88 11.10
C GLU A 272 10.23 7.48 11.44
N GLN A 273 10.35 8.06 12.64
CA GLN A 273 11.62 8.60 13.12
C GLN A 273 12.67 7.51 13.27
N LYS A 274 12.34 6.39 13.91
CA LYS A 274 13.29 5.28 14.10
C LYS A 274 13.67 4.58 12.80
N LEU A 275 12.76 4.47 11.84
CA LEU A 275 13.06 3.96 10.51
C LEU A 275 14.08 4.87 9.80
N SER A 276 13.94 6.20 9.94
CA SER A 276 14.91 7.15 9.37
C SER A 276 16.32 7.06 9.97
N GLU A 277 16.43 6.64 11.24
CA GLU A 277 17.70 6.45 11.94
C GLU A 277 18.33 5.08 11.64
N LEU A 278 17.51 4.04 11.53
CA LEU A 278 17.97 2.64 11.51
C LEU A 278 17.96 1.98 10.13
N TRP A 279 17.38 2.59 9.10
CA TRP A 279 17.16 1.93 7.80
C TRP A 279 18.42 1.24 7.25
N SER A 280 19.61 1.86 7.39
CA SER A 280 20.85 1.31 6.84
C SER A 280 21.29 -0.03 7.47
N LYS A 281 20.78 -0.36 8.66
CA LYS A 281 21.09 -1.59 9.40
C LYS A 281 20.03 -2.70 9.21
N ILE A 282 18.88 -2.36 8.63
CA ILE A 282 17.77 -3.30 8.46
C ILE A 282 18.08 -4.29 7.34
N LYS A 283 17.97 -5.59 7.65
CA LYS A 283 18.17 -6.68 6.69
C LYS A 283 16.94 -6.91 5.80
N VAL A 284 17.13 -7.64 4.70
CA VAL A 284 16.07 -7.92 3.70
C VAL A 284 14.78 -8.50 4.31
N PRO A 285 14.80 -9.59 5.12
CA PRO A 285 13.56 -10.18 5.63
C PRO A 285 12.80 -9.23 6.57
N ALA A 286 13.55 -8.43 7.34
CA ALA A 286 12.99 -7.42 8.23
C ALA A 286 12.29 -6.32 7.43
N MET A 287 12.90 -5.85 6.34
CA MET A 287 12.29 -4.82 5.50
C MET A 287 11.06 -5.34 4.74
N GLN A 288 11.08 -6.59 4.27
CA GLN A 288 9.91 -7.19 3.62
C GLN A 288 8.69 -7.20 4.55
N ALA A 289 8.88 -7.54 5.83
CA ALA A 289 7.84 -7.51 6.84
C ALA A 289 7.36 -6.08 7.15
N ILE A 290 8.28 -5.09 7.16
CA ILE A 290 7.90 -3.67 7.28
C ILE A 290 7.04 -3.25 6.08
N LEU A 291 7.42 -3.60 4.85
CA LEU A 291 6.64 -3.30 3.65
C LEU A 291 5.25 -3.97 3.67
N ASP A 292 5.12 -5.16 4.26
CA ASP A 292 3.81 -5.80 4.45
C ASP A 292 2.90 -4.95 5.34
N VAL A 293 3.44 -4.31 6.39
CA VAL A 293 2.69 -3.39 7.22
C VAL A 293 2.31 -2.11 6.46
N PHE A 294 3.20 -1.59 5.61
CA PHE A 294 2.87 -0.46 4.73
C PHE A 294 1.74 -0.77 3.75
N LEU A 295 1.56 -2.03 3.34
CA LEU A 295 0.44 -2.42 2.49
C LEU A 295 -0.90 -2.45 3.23
N VAL A 296 -0.87 -2.77 4.52
CA VAL A 296 -2.06 -2.79 5.38
C VAL A 296 -2.43 -1.38 5.82
N GLU A 297 -1.43 -0.55 6.15
CA GLU A 297 -1.59 0.77 6.74
C GLU A 297 -1.42 1.90 5.74
N LYS A 298 -2.40 2.81 5.68
CA LYS A 298 -2.47 3.85 4.64
C LYS A 298 -1.88 5.21 5.03
N TYR A 299 -1.34 5.35 6.22
CA TYR A 299 -1.09 6.66 6.84
C TYR A 299 0.39 6.94 7.14
N PHE A 300 1.31 6.38 6.36
CA PHE A 300 2.72 6.73 6.44
C PHE A 300 3.04 8.02 5.66
N SER A 301 4.02 8.77 6.15
CA SER A 301 4.48 9.99 5.50
C SER A 301 5.25 9.70 4.20
N ILE A 302 5.22 10.66 3.26
CA ILE A 302 5.95 10.57 1.98
C ILE A 302 7.46 10.37 2.21
N GLN A 303 8.00 10.91 3.29
CA GLN A 303 9.41 10.78 3.66
C GLN A 303 9.78 9.32 3.95
N CYS A 304 8.90 8.55 4.60
CA CYS A 304 9.11 7.13 4.83
C CYS A 304 9.22 6.33 3.53
N TYR A 305 8.39 6.63 2.54
CA TYR A 305 8.49 5.98 1.24
C TYR A 305 9.84 6.27 0.57
N SER A 306 10.33 7.51 0.67
CA SER A 306 11.68 7.83 0.17
C SER A 306 12.78 7.05 0.90
N ILE A 307 12.67 6.86 2.22
CA ILE A 307 13.63 6.04 2.98
C ILE A 307 13.63 4.59 2.49
N LEU A 308 12.46 4.03 2.16
CA LEU A 308 12.36 2.69 1.56
C LEU A 308 13.09 2.60 0.21
N GLY A 309 12.99 3.64 -0.64
CA GLY A 309 13.73 3.74 -1.90
C GLY A 309 15.24 3.79 -1.69
N HIS A 310 15.73 4.59 -0.74
CA HIS A 310 17.15 4.65 -0.39
C HIS A 310 17.68 3.32 0.15
N TRP A 311 16.92 2.67 1.03
CA TRP A 311 17.25 1.34 1.54
C TRP A 311 17.37 0.31 0.42
N PHE A 312 16.42 0.33 -0.51
CA PHE A 312 16.37 -0.59 -1.63
C PHE A 312 17.59 -0.41 -2.55
N TYR A 313 17.95 0.84 -2.87
CA TYR A 313 19.16 1.15 -3.63
C TYR A 313 20.45 0.67 -2.95
N ALA A 314 20.55 0.87 -1.63
CA ALA A 314 21.72 0.45 -0.86
C ALA A 314 21.86 -1.09 -0.80
N ASN A 315 20.75 -1.80 -0.58
CA ASN A 315 20.73 -3.25 -0.35
C ASN A 315 20.51 -4.09 -1.62
N ILE A 316 20.43 -3.47 -2.79
CA ILE A 316 20.15 -4.16 -4.06
C ILE A 316 21.11 -5.33 -4.38
N HIS A 317 22.34 -5.24 -3.88
CA HIS A 317 23.37 -6.27 -4.08
C HIS A 317 23.14 -7.52 -3.23
N ALA A 318 22.41 -7.40 -2.12
CA ALA A 318 22.10 -8.49 -1.21
C ALA A 318 20.84 -9.27 -1.64
N LEU A 319 19.95 -8.66 -2.44
CA LEU A 319 18.68 -9.25 -2.87
C LEU A 319 18.89 -10.37 -3.88
N ASP A 320 18.20 -11.50 -3.70
CA ASP A 320 18.05 -12.54 -4.73
C ASP A 320 16.88 -12.24 -5.70
N ASP A 321 16.61 -13.17 -6.64
CA ASP A 321 15.57 -12.99 -7.66
C ASP A 321 14.15 -12.96 -7.05
N ASP A 322 13.89 -13.73 -5.99
CA ASP A 322 12.57 -13.88 -5.37
C ASP A 322 12.29 -12.74 -4.37
N GLU A 323 13.30 -12.36 -3.58
CA GLU A 323 13.27 -11.20 -2.68
C GLU A 323 13.07 -9.90 -3.47
N LEU A 324 13.76 -9.75 -4.60
CA LEU A 324 13.57 -8.59 -5.47
C LEU A 324 12.15 -8.53 -6.05
N LEU A 325 11.62 -9.67 -6.52
CA LEU A 325 10.27 -9.75 -7.05
C LEU A 325 9.23 -9.36 -5.99
N ASP A 326 9.37 -9.85 -4.76
CA ASP A 326 8.49 -9.50 -3.65
C ASP A 326 8.50 -7.98 -3.37
N VAL A 327 9.70 -7.39 -3.23
CA VAL A 327 9.86 -5.95 -2.95
C VAL A 327 9.30 -5.09 -4.08
N ILE A 328 9.57 -5.40 -5.36
CA ILE A 328 9.03 -4.66 -6.51
C ILE A 328 7.51 -4.78 -6.56
N THR A 329 6.96 -5.97 -6.31
CA THR A 329 5.51 -6.18 -6.28
C THR A 329 4.87 -5.36 -5.16
N LYS A 330 5.51 -5.27 -3.99
CA LYS A 330 5.06 -4.44 -2.87
C LYS A 330 5.08 -2.95 -3.23
N PHE A 331 6.16 -2.43 -3.83
CA PHE A 331 6.20 -1.04 -4.30
C PHE A 331 5.12 -0.74 -5.36
N THR A 332 4.89 -1.66 -6.29
CA THR A 332 3.83 -1.56 -7.31
C THR A 332 2.45 -1.47 -6.65
N ARG A 333 2.18 -2.30 -5.64
CA ARG A 333 0.91 -2.28 -4.89
C ARG A 333 0.74 -1.02 -4.04
N LEU A 334 1.83 -0.50 -3.47
CA LEU A 334 1.85 0.77 -2.74
C LEU A 334 1.66 1.99 -3.67
N ARG A 335 1.74 1.80 -5.00
CA ARG A 335 1.75 2.87 -5.99
C ARG A 335 2.83 3.92 -5.71
N PHE A 336 3.99 3.45 -5.24
CA PHE A 336 5.16 4.29 -4.98
C PHE A 336 6.31 3.95 -5.93
N THR A 337 6.88 4.99 -6.53
CA THR A 337 8.09 4.95 -7.36
C THR A 337 8.93 6.18 -7.06
N ASP A 338 10.24 6.04 -7.12
CA ASP A 338 11.19 7.14 -7.04
C ASP A 338 12.42 6.85 -7.91
N THR A 339 13.24 7.88 -8.09
CA THR A 339 14.49 7.77 -8.87
C THR A 339 15.48 6.77 -8.27
N GLN A 340 15.41 6.50 -6.96
CA GLN A 340 16.30 5.55 -6.29
C GLN A 340 15.90 4.11 -6.61
N ILE A 341 14.61 3.80 -6.67
CA ILE A 341 14.07 2.49 -7.05
C ILE A 341 14.44 2.20 -8.51
N ASP A 342 14.24 3.16 -9.41
CA ASP A 342 14.61 3.00 -10.82
C ASP A 342 16.11 2.73 -10.99
N ALA A 343 16.95 3.54 -10.32
CA ALA A 343 18.39 3.36 -10.34
C ALA A 343 18.83 2.03 -9.70
N ALA A 344 18.11 1.54 -8.68
CA ALA A 344 18.37 0.26 -8.04
C ALA A 344 18.07 -0.90 -9.00
N ILE A 345 16.90 -0.90 -9.65
CA ILE A 345 16.52 -1.92 -10.63
C ILE A 345 17.52 -1.93 -11.79
N GLU A 346 17.89 -0.76 -12.30
CA GLU A 346 18.89 -0.65 -13.36
C GLU A 346 20.25 -1.22 -12.93
N LYS A 347 20.70 -0.91 -11.71
CA LYS A 347 21.93 -1.45 -11.14
C LYS A 347 21.86 -2.97 -10.99
N PHE A 348 20.76 -3.51 -10.49
CA PHE A 348 20.55 -4.96 -10.37
C PHE A 348 20.67 -5.64 -11.73
N LEU A 349 19.96 -5.13 -12.73
CA LEU A 349 19.96 -5.69 -14.08
C LEU A 349 21.35 -5.63 -14.72
N LYS A 350 22.09 -4.53 -14.58
CA LYS A 350 23.47 -4.43 -15.11
C LYS A 350 24.40 -5.50 -14.54
N PHE A 351 24.28 -5.84 -13.26
CA PHE A 351 25.17 -6.82 -12.61
C PHE A 351 24.70 -8.27 -12.74
N LYS A 352 23.37 -8.51 -12.72
CA LYS A 352 22.79 -9.86 -12.67
C LYS A 352 22.13 -10.31 -13.96
N SER A 353 21.97 -9.47 -14.98
CA SER A 353 21.34 -9.81 -16.28
C SER A 353 21.63 -11.24 -16.78
N PRO A 354 22.90 -11.69 -16.94
CA PRO A 354 23.19 -13.02 -17.48
C PRO A 354 22.85 -14.18 -16.52
N LYS A 355 22.61 -13.88 -15.24
CA LYS A 355 22.33 -14.86 -14.18
C LYS A 355 20.85 -14.98 -13.83
N ILE A 356 20.00 -14.05 -14.29
CA ILE A 356 18.57 -14.08 -13.98
C ILE A 356 17.98 -15.37 -14.53
N LYS A 357 17.36 -16.18 -13.67
CA LYS A 357 16.68 -17.41 -14.08
C LYS A 357 15.16 -17.24 -14.09
N SER A 358 14.65 -16.43 -13.16
CA SER A 358 13.21 -16.23 -12.99
C SER A 358 12.63 -15.37 -14.11
N GLN A 359 11.74 -15.96 -14.91
CA GLN A 359 10.92 -15.21 -15.88
C GLN A 359 9.90 -14.31 -15.17
N VAL A 360 9.42 -14.74 -14.01
CA VAL A 360 8.42 -13.99 -13.21
C VAL A 360 9.01 -12.69 -12.69
N LEU A 361 10.30 -12.67 -12.31
CA LEU A 361 10.99 -11.45 -11.92
C LEU A 361 10.99 -10.41 -13.05
N VAL A 362 11.37 -10.83 -14.27
CA VAL A 362 11.42 -9.92 -15.44
C VAL A 362 10.03 -9.37 -15.75
N ILE A 363 9.01 -10.21 -15.67
CA ILE A 363 7.60 -9.78 -15.79
C ILE A 363 7.23 -8.79 -14.67
N GLY A 364 7.66 -9.03 -13.43
CA GLY A 364 7.45 -8.11 -12.31
C GLY A 364 8.07 -6.74 -12.57
N ILE A 365 9.28 -6.68 -13.11
CA ILE A 365 9.96 -5.44 -13.50
C ILE A 365 9.23 -4.74 -14.66
N LEU A 366 8.82 -5.47 -15.69
CA LEU A 366 8.07 -4.92 -16.81
C LEU A 366 6.70 -4.37 -16.38
N ASN A 367 6.01 -5.08 -15.48
CA ASN A 367 4.75 -4.64 -14.89
C ASN A 367 4.95 -3.39 -14.03
N TYR A 368 6.05 -3.31 -13.28
CA TYR A 368 6.44 -2.09 -12.55
C TYR A 368 6.61 -0.91 -13.52
N CYS A 369 7.37 -1.09 -14.60
CA CYS A 369 7.55 -0.06 -15.62
C CYS A 369 6.22 0.37 -16.24
N MET A 370 5.34 -0.57 -16.53
CA MET A 370 4.00 -0.31 -17.09
C MET A 370 3.10 0.47 -16.13
N GLN A 371 3.04 0.06 -14.86
CA GLN A 371 2.18 0.65 -13.85
C GLN A 371 2.51 2.14 -13.62
N PHE A 372 3.79 2.49 -13.66
CA PHE A 372 4.29 3.84 -13.45
C PHE A 372 4.66 4.56 -14.75
N LYS A 373 4.43 3.93 -15.91
CA LYS A 373 4.76 4.43 -17.26
C LYS A 373 6.23 4.87 -17.39
N LEU A 374 7.13 4.10 -16.78
CA LEU A 374 8.56 4.37 -16.74
C LEU A 374 9.21 3.94 -18.05
N ARG A 375 9.85 4.89 -18.72
CA ARG A 375 10.58 4.67 -19.96
C ARG A 375 12.10 4.65 -19.73
N ASN A 376 12.57 3.77 -18.85
CA ASN A 376 14.00 3.58 -18.66
C ASN A 376 14.55 2.63 -19.74
N ASN A 377 15.27 3.21 -20.72
CA ASN A 377 15.83 2.47 -21.85
C ASN A 377 16.75 1.32 -21.41
N HIS A 378 17.54 1.48 -20.36
CA HIS A 378 18.45 0.43 -19.91
C HIS A 378 17.73 -0.77 -19.32
N ILE A 379 16.71 -0.53 -18.49
CA ILE A 379 15.90 -1.59 -17.88
C ILE A 379 15.19 -2.39 -18.98
N LEU A 380 14.48 -1.68 -19.86
CA LEU A 380 13.69 -2.30 -20.89
C LEU A 380 14.56 -3.02 -21.94
N GLU A 381 15.74 -2.51 -22.29
CA GLU A 381 16.65 -3.20 -23.22
C GLU A 381 17.21 -4.50 -22.63
N VAL A 382 17.52 -4.53 -21.33
CA VAL A 382 17.95 -5.78 -20.69
C VAL A 382 16.80 -6.80 -20.68
N CYS A 383 15.57 -6.35 -20.46
CA CYS A 383 14.38 -7.21 -20.51
C CYS A 383 14.09 -7.73 -21.93
N SER A 384 14.34 -6.93 -22.98
CA SER A 384 14.11 -7.33 -24.37
C SER A 384 15.11 -8.41 -24.79
N GLN A 385 16.39 -8.21 -24.46
CA GLN A 385 17.44 -9.20 -24.73
C GLN A 385 17.18 -10.51 -23.99
N TYR A 386 16.79 -10.44 -22.71
CA TYR A 386 16.41 -11.62 -21.94
C TYR A 386 15.29 -12.43 -22.60
N PHE A 387 14.26 -11.75 -23.09
CA PHE A 387 13.15 -12.40 -23.78
C PHE A 387 13.64 -13.10 -25.04
N ILE A 388 14.45 -12.44 -25.88
CA ILE A 388 14.99 -13.03 -27.12
C ILE A 388 15.81 -14.29 -26.82
N ASP A 389 16.68 -14.24 -25.82
CA ASP A 389 17.56 -15.34 -25.45
C ASP A 389 16.78 -16.56 -24.94
N LYS A 390 15.70 -16.33 -24.18
CA LYS A 390 14.91 -17.40 -23.55
C LYS A 390 13.55 -17.65 -24.17
N ARG A 391 13.24 -17.06 -25.33
CA ARG A 391 11.89 -17.04 -25.93
C ARG A 391 11.18 -18.40 -26.00
N LYS A 392 11.91 -19.47 -26.35
CA LYS A 392 11.37 -20.84 -26.44
C LYS A 392 10.99 -21.47 -25.10
N GLN A 393 11.52 -20.92 -24.00
CA GLN A 393 11.25 -21.40 -22.63
C GLN A 393 10.11 -20.62 -21.97
N VAL A 394 9.61 -19.55 -22.59
CA VAL A 394 8.58 -18.69 -22.03
C VAL A 394 7.19 -19.35 -22.19
N PRO A 395 6.42 -19.55 -21.11
CA PRO A 395 5.06 -20.04 -21.19
C PRO A 395 4.14 -19.11 -22.00
N SER A 396 3.15 -19.69 -22.69
CA SER A 396 2.15 -18.95 -23.46
C SER A 396 1.46 -17.82 -22.67
N SER A 397 1.14 -18.06 -21.39
CA SER A 397 0.50 -17.09 -20.51
C SER A 397 1.37 -15.88 -20.18
N PHE A 398 2.69 -15.98 -20.38
CA PHE A 398 3.65 -14.92 -20.06
C PHE A 398 3.96 -14.00 -21.25
N LEU A 399 3.69 -14.43 -22.48
CA LEU A 399 4.07 -13.71 -23.70
C LEU A 399 3.54 -12.27 -23.75
N LYS A 400 2.30 -12.03 -23.31
CA LYS A 400 1.73 -10.67 -23.22
C LYS A 400 2.59 -9.75 -22.37
N TYR A 401 3.01 -10.22 -21.19
CA TYR A 401 3.74 -9.40 -20.24
C TYR A 401 5.16 -9.06 -20.71
N PHE A 402 5.72 -9.86 -21.63
CA PHE A 402 6.97 -9.53 -22.29
C PHE A 402 6.77 -8.55 -23.45
N ILE A 403 5.75 -8.72 -24.28
CA ILE A 403 5.66 -8.00 -25.57
C ILE A 403 4.84 -6.71 -25.46
N TYR A 404 3.76 -6.71 -24.68
CA TYR A 404 2.87 -5.55 -24.55
C TYR A 404 3.54 -4.27 -24.05
N PRO A 405 4.49 -4.33 -23.08
CA PRO A 405 5.11 -3.11 -22.55
C PRO A 405 5.81 -2.23 -23.57
N TYR A 406 6.47 -2.83 -24.57
CA TYR A 406 7.23 -2.08 -25.57
C TYR A 406 6.34 -1.18 -26.42
N GLY A 407 5.24 -1.70 -26.96
CA GLY A 407 4.29 -0.89 -27.71
C GLY A 407 3.52 0.09 -26.84
N TYR A 408 3.11 -0.30 -25.62
CA TYR A 408 2.39 0.62 -24.74
C TYR A 408 3.25 1.81 -24.28
N LEU A 409 4.51 1.57 -23.90
CA LEU A 409 5.45 2.64 -23.52
C LEU A 409 6.08 3.36 -24.72
N ASN A 410 5.66 2.98 -25.94
CA ASN A 410 6.16 3.49 -27.22
C ASN A 410 7.70 3.37 -27.33
N MET A 411 8.27 2.28 -26.83
CA MET A 411 9.70 2.03 -26.80
C MET A 411 10.07 0.92 -27.78
N GLU A 412 10.92 1.25 -28.76
CA GLU A 412 11.43 0.30 -29.74
C GLU A 412 12.71 -0.39 -29.21
N PRO A 413 12.71 -1.73 -29.05
CA PRO A 413 13.90 -2.47 -28.65
C PRO A 413 15.08 -2.26 -29.61
N SER A 414 16.31 -2.26 -29.10
CA SER A 414 17.50 -2.08 -29.94
C SER A 414 17.72 -3.25 -30.90
N ASN A 415 17.25 -4.45 -30.54
CA ASN A 415 17.26 -5.60 -31.43
C ASN A 415 16.10 -5.55 -32.43
N VAL A 416 16.42 -5.26 -33.69
CA VAL A 416 15.46 -5.16 -34.81
C VAL A 416 14.69 -6.46 -35.05
N GLU A 417 15.25 -7.62 -34.70
CA GLU A 417 14.58 -8.92 -34.87
C GLU A 417 13.55 -9.21 -33.77
N PHE A 418 13.44 -8.37 -32.73
CA PHE A 418 12.56 -8.60 -31.59
C PHE A 418 11.12 -8.89 -32.02
N TRP A 419 10.55 -8.06 -32.91
CA TRP A 419 9.16 -8.19 -33.36
C TRP A 419 8.94 -9.41 -34.25
N MET A 420 9.89 -9.75 -35.13
CA MET A 420 9.82 -10.97 -35.95
C MET A 420 9.88 -12.23 -35.09
N LEU A 421 10.88 -12.34 -34.22
CA LEU A 421 11.07 -13.51 -33.35
C LEU A 421 9.91 -13.68 -32.36
N SER A 422 9.31 -12.56 -31.91
CA SER A 422 8.10 -12.56 -31.11
C SER A 422 6.91 -13.16 -31.87
N GLU A 423 6.73 -12.80 -33.16
CA GLU A 423 5.63 -13.32 -33.98
C GLU A 423 5.75 -14.83 -34.19
N GLU A 424 6.96 -15.34 -34.45
CA GLU A 424 7.23 -16.78 -34.59
C GLU A 424 6.75 -17.57 -33.36
N VAL A 425 7.13 -17.13 -32.16
CA VAL A 425 6.75 -17.78 -30.91
C VAL A 425 5.24 -17.66 -30.67
N LEU A 426 4.63 -16.52 -30.99
CA LEU A 426 3.18 -16.34 -30.87
C LEU A 426 2.42 -17.29 -31.78
N LEU A 427 2.90 -17.54 -33.00
CA LEU A 427 2.26 -18.46 -33.95
C LEU A 427 2.30 -19.92 -33.48
N GLU A 428 3.37 -20.32 -32.78
CA GLU A 428 3.52 -21.65 -32.15
C GLU A 428 2.58 -21.82 -30.95
N HIS A 429 2.41 -20.77 -30.15
CA HIS A 429 1.68 -20.80 -28.88
C HIS A 429 0.21 -20.30 -28.96
N TYR A 430 -0.22 -19.84 -30.13
CA TYR A 430 -1.52 -19.19 -30.39
C TYR A 430 -2.72 -19.91 -29.77
N GLN A 431 -2.82 -21.23 -29.96
CA GLN A 431 -3.98 -22.03 -29.51
C GLN A 431 -4.14 -22.07 -27.98
N LYS A 432 -3.07 -21.82 -27.23
CA LYS A 432 -3.06 -21.88 -25.75
C LYS A 432 -3.28 -20.52 -25.10
N MET A 433 -3.33 -19.44 -25.89
CA MET A 433 -3.45 -18.07 -25.39
C MET A 433 -4.89 -17.58 -25.39
N ASN A 434 -5.20 -16.69 -24.46
CA ASN A 434 -6.49 -16.03 -24.41
C ASN A 434 -6.58 -14.93 -25.49
N VAL A 435 -7.75 -14.77 -26.09
CA VAL A 435 -8.02 -13.76 -27.14
C VAL A 435 -7.62 -12.36 -26.66
N ASP A 436 -7.97 -12.01 -25.42
CA ASP A 436 -7.66 -10.69 -24.86
C ASP A 436 -6.15 -10.39 -24.83
N ASP A 437 -5.36 -11.40 -24.50
CA ASP A 437 -3.91 -11.28 -24.42
C ASP A 437 -3.31 -11.13 -25.82
N ILE A 438 -3.83 -11.88 -26.80
CA ILE A 438 -3.38 -11.76 -28.19
C ILE A 438 -3.78 -10.40 -28.78
N CYS A 439 -5.00 -9.90 -28.52
CA CYS A 439 -5.40 -8.56 -28.92
C CYS A 439 -4.49 -7.49 -28.31
N SER A 440 -4.15 -7.62 -27.02
CA SER A 440 -3.23 -6.71 -26.35
C SER A 440 -1.85 -6.73 -27.02
N ILE A 441 -1.34 -7.91 -27.35
CA ILE A 441 -0.07 -8.05 -28.07
C ILE A 441 -0.14 -7.39 -29.45
N ILE A 442 -1.19 -7.64 -30.24
CA ILE A 442 -1.37 -6.99 -31.55
C ILE A 442 -1.42 -5.48 -31.42
N PHE A 443 -2.09 -4.94 -30.39
CA PHE A 443 -2.03 -3.51 -30.13
C PHE A 443 -0.60 -3.03 -29.89
N SER A 444 0.24 -3.79 -29.17
CA SER A 444 1.66 -3.45 -28.99
C SER A 444 2.40 -3.30 -30.32
N TYR A 445 2.15 -4.24 -31.24
CA TYR A 445 2.70 -4.20 -32.61
C TYR A 445 2.21 -2.95 -33.36
N ILE A 446 0.89 -2.73 -33.40
CA ILE A 446 0.28 -1.59 -34.09
C ILE A 446 0.78 -0.27 -33.51
N TYR A 447 0.82 -0.11 -32.19
CA TYR A 447 1.34 1.10 -31.54
C TYR A 447 2.76 1.43 -32.02
N SER A 448 3.59 0.41 -32.20
CA SER A 448 4.98 0.52 -32.66
C SER A 448 5.11 0.61 -34.19
N GLY A 449 4.02 0.49 -34.95
CA GLY A 449 4.02 0.53 -36.42
C GLY A 449 4.45 -0.78 -37.09
N HIS A 450 4.38 -1.91 -36.38
CA HIS A 450 4.63 -3.25 -36.90
C HIS A 450 3.30 -4.00 -37.09
N TYR A 451 3.19 -4.84 -38.13
CA TYR A 451 1.90 -5.46 -38.51
C TYR A 451 2.01 -6.99 -38.69
N PRO A 452 1.70 -7.80 -37.66
CA PRO A 452 1.86 -9.26 -37.71
C PRO A 452 0.70 -9.93 -38.45
N LEU A 453 0.67 -9.83 -39.80
CA LEU A 453 -0.45 -10.28 -40.63
C LEU A 453 -0.77 -11.77 -40.49
N LYS A 454 0.23 -12.62 -40.23
CA LYS A 454 0.01 -14.06 -40.04
C LYS A 454 -0.77 -14.32 -38.76
N LEU A 455 -0.43 -13.62 -37.68
CA LEU A 455 -1.14 -13.73 -36.40
C LEU A 455 -2.57 -13.19 -36.53
N VAL A 456 -2.73 -12.03 -37.19
CA VAL A 456 -4.02 -11.39 -37.45
C VAL A 456 -4.96 -12.33 -38.22
N SER A 457 -4.47 -12.96 -39.30
CA SER A 457 -5.31 -13.86 -40.11
C SER A 457 -5.88 -15.06 -39.34
N LYS A 458 -5.17 -15.55 -38.32
CA LYS A 458 -5.66 -16.61 -37.43
C LYS A 458 -6.78 -16.14 -36.50
N ILE A 459 -6.73 -14.90 -36.02
CA ILE A 459 -7.74 -14.34 -35.10
C ILE A 459 -9.04 -14.04 -35.81
N PHE A 460 -8.96 -13.46 -37.01
CA PHE A 460 -10.14 -13.16 -37.83
C PHE A 460 -10.68 -14.39 -38.57
N SER A 461 -10.15 -15.59 -38.30
CA SER A 461 -10.72 -16.83 -38.85
C SER A 461 -12.14 -17.09 -38.30
N ALA A 462 -13.02 -17.60 -39.15
CA ALA A 462 -14.43 -17.82 -38.79
C ALA A 462 -14.61 -18.74 -37.57
N GLU A 463 -13.74 -19.76 -37.43
CA GLU A 463 -13.74 -20.68 -36.28
C GLU A 463 -13.41 -19.99 -34.96
N TYR A 464 -12.57 -18.96 -35.00
CA TYR A 464 -12.12 -18.23 -33.82
C TYR A 464 -13.11 -17.14 -33.44
N MET A 465 -13.65 -16.42 -34.44
CA MET A 465 -14.70 -15.41 -34.26
C MET A 465 -15.99 -15.99 -33.66
N ALA A 466 -16.37 -17.21 -34.03
CA ALA A 466 -17.55 -17.90 -33.48
C ALA A 466 -17.46 -18.16 -31.96
N LYS A 467 -16.27 -18.10 -31.35
CA LYS A 467 -16.04 -18.34 -29.92
C LYS A 467 -16.10 -17.06 -29.08
N ILE A 468 -16.15 -15.89 -29.71
CA ILE A 468 -16.03 -14.59 -29.04
C ILE A 468 -17.43 -14.00 -28.80
N ASN A 469 -17.87 -14.05 -27.55
CA ASN A 469 -19.15 -13.44 -27.13
C ASN A 469 -18.98 -12.18 -26.25
N ASN A 470 -17.74 -11.81 -25.91
CA ASN A 470 -17.46 -10.67 -25.03
C ASN A 470 -17.42 -9.36 -25.82
N SER A 471 -18.28 -8.40 -25.45
CA SER A 471 -18.39 -7.10 -26.12
C SER A 471 -17.10 -6.28 -26.10
N ASP A 472 -16.30 -6.38 -25.03
CA ASP A 472 -15.08 -5.58 -24.92
C ASP A 472 -13.95 -6.15 -25.79
N ILE A 473 -13.92 -7.47 -25.95
CA ILE A 473 -13.01 -8.13 -26.89
C ILE A 473 -13.40 -7.79 -28.33
N LEU A 474 -14.70 -7.77 -28.64
CA LEU A 474 -15.20 -7.36 -29.96
C LEU A 474 -14.80 -5.92 -30.29
N LYS A 475 -14.93 -4.97 -29.35
CA LYS A 475 -14.45 -3.59 -29.55
C LYS A 475 -12.96 -3.54 -29.88
N LYS A 476 -12.13 -4.31 -29.15
CA LYS A 476 -10.70 -4.42 -29.43
C LYS A 476 -10.44 -4.95 -30.85
N LEU A 477 -11.17 -5.97 -31.28
CA LEU A 477 -11.03 -6.54 -32.62
C LEU A 477 -11.47 -5.56 -33.72
N HIS A 478 -12.55 -4.81 -33.51
CA HIS A 478 -12.96 -3.74 -34.43
C HIS A 478 -11.92 -2.62 -34.53
N LEU A 479 -11.32 -2.23 -33.41
CA LEU A 479 -10.22 -1.26 -33.40
C LEU A 479 -8.99 -1.80 -34.14
N ILE A 480 -8.62 -3.08 -33.93
CA ILE A 480 -7.52 -3.73 -34.66
C ILE A 480 -7.81 -3.77 -36.17
N ASP A 481 -9.01 -4.21 -36.57
CA ASP A 481 -9.43 -4.29 -37.97
C ASP A 481 -9.37 -2.91 -38.64
N THR A 482 -9.90 -1.88 -37.97
CA THR A 482 -9.88 -0.50 -38.44
C THR A 482 -8.45 0.05 -38.54
N ALA A 483 -7.61 -0.21 -37.52
CA ALA A 483 -6.22 0.24 -37.51
C ALA A 483 -5.40 -0.39 -38.63
N LEU A 484 -5.51 -1.71 -38.82
CA LEU A 484 -4.76 -2.40 -39.88
C LEU A 484 -5.24 -2.00 -41.28
N SER A 485 -6.54 -1.78 -41.47
CA SER A 485 -7.07 -1.23 -42.73
C SER A 485 -6.55 0.17 -43.04
N LEU A 486 -6.19 0.94 -42.02
CA LEU A 486 -5.64 2.28 -42.19
C LEU A 486 -4.13 2.26 -42.43
N GLU A 487 -3.39 1.49 -41.65
CA GLU A 487 -1.92 1.55 -41.60
C GLU A 487 -1.22 0.56 -42.53
N CYS A 488 -1.86 -0.56 -42.86
CA CYS A 488 -1.23 -1.66 -43.60
C CYS A 488 -1.90 -1.89 -44.96
N GLY A 489 -1.22 -1.50 -46.04
CA GLY A 489 -1.73 -1.69 -47.41
C GLY A 489 -1.86 -3.16 -47.86
N GLU A 490 -1.16 -4.08 -47.19
CA GLU A 490 -1.25 -5.52 -47.48
C GLU A 490 -2.44 -6.20 -46.78
N TYR A 491 -3.13 -5.50 -45.89
CA TYR A 491 -4.28 -6.02 -45.15
C TYR A 491 -5.57 -5.92 -45.99
N ASN A 492 -6.22 -7.06 -46.22
CA ASN A 492 -7.43 -7.17 -47.06
C ASN A 492 -8.75 -6.73 -46.38
N GLY A 493 -8.67 -6.07 -45.22
CA GLY A 493 -9.84 -5.65 -44.44
C GLY A 493 -10.46 -4.31 -44.90
N PRO A 494 -11.49 -3.82 -44.20
CA PRO A 494 -12.00 -4.33 -42.92
C PRO A 494 -12.74 -5.65 -43.08
N LEU A 495 -12.44 -6.62 -42.22
CA LEU A 495 -13.00 -7.97 -42.26
C LEU A 495 -14.25 -8.12 -41.40
N LEU A 496 -14.43 -7.25 -40.41
CA LEU A 496 -15.61 -7.24 -39.56
C LEU A 496 -16.72 -6.35 -40.16
N PRO A 497 -18.00 -6.68 -39.91
CA PRO A 497 -19.10 -5.77 -40.23
C PRO A 497 -18.88 -4.41 -39.58
N LYS A 498 -19.43 -3.35 -40.18
CA LYS A 498 -19.42 -2.02 -39.56
C LYS A 498 -19.97 -2.11 -38.12
N ASP A 499 -19.28 -1.49 -37.18
CA ASP A 499 -19.67 -1.43 -35.78
C ASP A 499 -21.16 -1.12 -35.65
N GLN A 500 -21.94 -2.13 -35.25
CA GLN A 500 -23.36 -1.94 -34.93
C GLN A 500 -23.55 -1.24 -33.57
N TRP A 501 -22.45 -1.01 -32.85
CA TRP A 501 -22.41 -0.48 -31.49
C TRP A 501 -22.09 1.01 -31.49
N PHE A 502 -22.98 1.83 -32.06
CA PHE A 502 -22.95 3.30 -32.00
C PHE A 502 -23.24 3.83 -30.59
N LYS A 503 -22.59 3.29 -29.54
CA LYS A 503 -22.62 3.95 -28.24
C LYS A 503 -21.77 5.21 -28.37
N PRO A 504 -22.29 6.39 -27.99
CA PRO A 504 -21.53 7.62 -28.07
C PRO A 504 -20.29 7.49 -27.18
N VAL A 505 -19.11 7.67 -27.76
CA VAL A 505 -17.87 7.77 -27.00
C VAL A 505 -17.91 9.11 -26.25
N ILE A 506 -17.77 9.05 -24.93
CA ILE A 506 -17.86 10.23 -24.07
C ILE A 506 -16.47 10.86 -23.98
N GLN A 507 -16.37 12.15 -24.28
CA GLN A 507 -15.14 12.91 -24.07
C GLN A 507 -14.78 12.98 -22.58
N ASP A 508 -13.49 12.84 -22.24
CA ASP A 508 -13.01 12.99 -20.86
C ASP A 508 -13.44 14.33 -20.27
N VAL A 509 -14.04 14.30 -19.08
CA VAL A 509 -14.60 15.47 -18.41
C VAL A 509 -13.54 16.54 -18.14
N ARG A 510 -12.29 16.15 -17.85
CA ARG A 510 -11.18 17.08 -17.64
C ARG A 510 -10.88 17.85 -18.92
N ILE A 511 -10.86 17.15 -20.05
CA ILE A 511 -10.63 17.73 -21.37
C ILE A 511 -11.77 18.69 -21.73
N LYS A 512 -13.03 18.24 -21.59
CA LYS A 512 -14.20 19.08 -21.82
C LYS A 512 -14.15 20.38 -21.00
N ASN A 513 -13.86 20.26 -19.70
CA ASN A 513 -13.79 21.41 -18.79
C ASN A 513 -12.68 22.40 -19.15
N ILE A 514 -11.51 21.92 -19.58
CA ILE A 514 -10.42 22.84 -19.98
C ILE A 514 -10.74 23.52 -21.31
N ILE A 515 -11.37 22.82 -22.27
CA ILE A 515 -11.83 23.40 -23.54
C ILE A 515 -12.81 24.54 -23.27
N GLU A 516 -13.81 24.32 -22.40
CA GLU A 516 -14.77 25.37 -22.01
C GLU A 516 -14.08 26.60 -21.42
N LYS A 517 -13.03 26.40 -20.60
CA LYS A 517 -12.25 27.48 -19.97
C LYS A 517 -11.37 28.26 -20.94
N ILE A 518 -10.81 27.62 -21.96
CA ILE A 518 -9.91 28.27 -22.93
C ILE A 518 -10.62 28.68 -24.23
N LYS A 519 -11.93 28.43 -24.32
CA LYS A 519 -12.74 28.61 -25.54
C LYS A 519 -12.55 29.98 -26.19
N ASP A 520 -12.63 31.06 -25.41
CA ASP A 520 -12.49 32.43 -25.93
C ASP A 520 -11.09 32.68 -26.51
N SER A 521 -10.05 32.07 -25.91
CA SER A 521 -8.69 32.18 -26.42
C SER A 521 -8.49 31.35 -27.69
N LEU A 522 -9.07 30.15 -27.76
CA LEU A 522 -9.07 29.33 -28.99
C LEU A 522 -9.77 30.05 -30.14
N ILE A 523 -10.97 30.59 -29.91
CA ILE A 523 -11.73 31.34 -30.93
C ILE A 523 -10.92 32.54 -31.42
N HIS A 524 -10.25 33.26 -30.52
CA HIS A 524 -9.41 34.40 -30.90
C HIS A 524 -8.24 33.99 -31.81
N VAL A 525 -7.61 32.83 -31.57
CA VAL A 525 -6.50 32.37 -32.43
C VAL A 525 -7.01 31.80 -33.75
N ILE A 526 -8.15 31.09 -33.74
CA ILE A 526 -8.76 30.52 -34.96
C ILE A 526 -9.39 31.61 -35.85
N GLY A 527 -9.82 32.73 -35.25
CA GLY A 527 -10.40 33.88 -35.94
C GLY A 527 -11.90 33.80 -36.19
N ASP A 528 -12.53 32.62 -36.04
CA ASP A 528 -13.97 32.42 -36.21
C ASP A 528 -14.52 31.29 -35.32
N THR A 529 -15.67 31.54 -34.69
CA THR A 529 -16.41 30.57 -33.87
C THR A 529 -16.98 29.43 -34.70
N ASN A 530 -17.34 29.69 -35.95
CA ASN A 530 -18.02 28.75 -36.84
C ASN A 530 -17.06 27.75 -37.49
N LYS A 531 -15.77 27.79 -37.15
CA LYS A 531 -14.76 26.86 -37.65
C LYS A 531 -14.39 25.79 -36.64
N MET A 532 -14.88 25.90 -35.40
CA MET A 532 -14.49 25.05 -34.28
C MET A 532 -15.62 24.08 -33.91
N LEU A 533 -15.34 22.78 -33.97
CA LEU A 533 -16.19 21.73 -33.42
C LEU A 533 -15.49 21.03 -32.26
N THR A 534 -16.24 20.60 -31.26
CA THR A 534 -15.72 19.88 -30.08
C THR A 534 -16.27 18.46 -30.04
N ALA A 535 -15.46 17.49 -29.57
CA ALA A 535 -15.85 16.09 -29.43
C ALA A 535 -16.38 15.49 -30.75
N VAL A 536 -15.56 15.55 -31.80
CA VAL A 536 -15.93 15.10 -33.14
C VAL A 536 -15.54 13.63 -33.31
N MET A 537 -16.53 12.77 -33.54
CA MET A 537 -16.29 11.37 -33.93
C MET A 537 -16.06 11.26 -35.44
N LEU A 538 -15.00 10.56 -35.83
CA LEU A 538 -14.71 10.23 -37.23
C LEU A 538 -15.77 9.27 -37.78
N PRO A 539 -16.52 9.63 -38.85
CA PRO A 539 -17.55 8.77 -39.41
C PRO A 539 -16.94 7.61 -40.20
N ASN A 540 -17.62 6.45 -40.15
CA ASN A 540 -17.19 5.17 -40.76
C ASN A 540 -15.99 4.48 -40.08
N TYR A 541 -15.52 5.01 -38.95
CA TYR A 541 -14.51 4.35 -38.10
C TYR A 541 -15.16 3.71 -36.87
N CYS A 542 -14.43 2.82 -36.20
CA CYS A 542 -14.95 2.16 -35.01
C CYS A 542 -15.25 3.15 -33.87
N SER A 543 -16.25 2.83 -33.05
CA SER A 543 -16.68 3.71 -31.94
C SER A 543 -15.72 3.60 -30.75
N ASP A 544 -14.56 4.24 -30.86
CA ASP A 544 -13.47 4.20 -29.88
C ASP A 544 -12.87 5.60 -29.60
N GLU A 545 -12.27 5.79 -28.42
CA GLU A 545 -11.61 7.04 -28.00
C GLU A 545 -10.45 7.46 -28.91
N THR A 546 -9.84 6.49 -29.61
CA THR A 546 -8.81 6.74 -30.61
C THR A 546 -9.33 7.65 -31.72
N TYR A 547 -10.60 7.49 -32.12
CA TYR A 547 -11.20 8.21 -33.24
C TYR A 547 -12.12 9.37 -32.81
N LEU A 548 -12.09 9.72 -31.52
CA LEU A 548 -12.70 10.93 -30.99
C LEU A 548 -11.69 12.09 -31.03
N ILE A 549 -11.97 13.14 -31.79
CA ILE A 549 -11.15 14.35 -31.85
C ILE A 549 -11.67 15.35 -30.81
N ASP A 550 -10.78 15.89 -29.97
CA ASP A 550 -11.17 16.81 -28.89
C ASP A 550 -11.71 18.13 -29.41
N VAL A 551 -10.95 18.76 -30.31
CA VAL A 551 -11.36 19.95 -31.06
C VAL A 551 -10.93 19.80 -32.51
N MET A 552 -11.86 20.03 -33.44
CA MET A 552 -11.58 20.04 -34.87
C MET A 552 -11.77 21.45 -35.40
N VAL A 553 -10.78 21.95 -36.14
CA VAL A 553 -10.80 23.23 -36.82
C VAL A 553 -10.94 22.98 -38.31
N HIS A 554 -12.02 23.48 -38.89
CA HIS A 554 -12.33 23.32 -40.30
C HIS A 554 -12.06 24.61 -41.10
N PRO A 555 -11.72 24.50 -42.39
CA PRO A 555 -11.43 25.67 -43.23
C PRO A 555 -12.66 26.51 -43.58
N LEU A 556 -13.88 25.95 -43.52
CA LEU A 556 -15.14 26.57 -43.97
C LEU A 556 -16.10 26.86 -42.80
N ASP A 557 -16.93 27.89 -42.96
CA ASP A 557 -17.99 28.26 -42.02
C ASP A 557 -19.07 27.16 -41.96
N THR A 558 -19.42 26.71 -40.75
CA THR A 558 -20.33 25.59 -40.41
C THR A 558 -21.76 25.62 -40.98
N ASN A 559 -22.12 26.54 -41.88
CA ASN A 559 -23.44 26.59 -42.50
C ASN A 559 -23.64 25.55 -43.61
N SER A 560 -22.57 24.92 -44.09
CA SER A 560 -22.65 23.74 -44.96
C SER A 560 -22.31 22.49 -44.17
N THR A 561 -23.15 21.47 -44.21
CA THR A 561 -22.88 20.14 -43.63
C THR A 561 -21.50 19.66 -44.07
N PHE A 562 -20.52 19.58 -43.14
CA PHE A 562 -19.16 19.15 -43.44
C PHE A 562 -19.21 17.77 -44.09
N ASN A 563 -18.90 17.72 -45.39
CA ASN A 563 -18.98 16.49 -46.15
C ASN A 563 -17.68 15.72 -46.01
N TRP A 564 -17.68 14.72 -45.13
CA TRP A 564 -16.57 13.78 -44.94
C TRP A 564 -16.17 12.99 -46.18
N LYS A 565 -16.91 13.10 -47.30
CA LYS A 565 -16.59 12.41 -48.56
C LYS A 565 -15.71 13.22 -49.52
N SER A 566 -15.45 14.50 -49.22
CA SER A 566 -14.57 15.34 -50.05
C SER A 566 -13.16 15.35 -49.45
N ASP A 567 -12.21 14.68 -50.13
CA ASP A 567 -10.80 14.58 -49.74
C ASP A 567 -10.10 15.93 -49.53
N THR A 568 -10.59 16.99 -50.18
CA THR A 568 -9.99 18.33 -50.11
C THR A 568 -10.17 18.99 -48.75
N HIS A 569 -11.34 18.83 -48.12
CA HIS A 569 -11.65 19.51 -46.86
C HIS A 569 -11.09 18.81 -45.62
N ILE A 570 -10.86 17.49 -45.70
CA ILE A 570 -10.19 16.73 -44.65
C ILE A 570 -8.71 17.12 -44.57
N LYS A 571 -8.05 17.28 -45.72
CA LYS A 571 -6.61 17.64 -45.82
C LYS A 571 -6.26 19.02 -45.30
N GLU A 572 -7.25 19.90 -45.20
CA GLU A 572 -7.11 21.26 -44.67
C GLU A 572 -7.58 21.38 -43.21
N SER A 573 -8.19 20.33 -42.66
CA SER A 573 -8.68 20.34 -41.29
C SER A 573 -7.54 20.12 -40.29
N ILE A 574 -7.65 20.77 -39.12
CA ILE A 574 -6.70 20.61 -38.01
C ILE A 574 -7.42 19.92 -36.85
N ALA A 575 -6.88 18.80 -36.38
CA ALA A 575 -7.30 18.14 -35.16
C ALA A 575 -6.40 18.59 -34.00
N ILE A 576 -7.00 19.21 -32.99
CA ILE A 576 -6.33 19.55 -31.74
C ILE A 576 -6.64 18.44 -30.73
N LEU A 577 -5.60 17.78 -30.23
CA LEU A 577 -5.66 16.75 -29.20
C LEU A 577 -5.13 17.31 -27.88
N ILE A 578 -5.87 17.13 -26.79
CA ILE A 578 -5.45 17.59 -25.47
C ILE A 578 -4.99 16.38 -24.66
N HIS A 579 -3.68 16.33 -24.42
CA HIS A 579 -3.07 15.21 -23.71
C HIS A 579 -3.05 15.45 -22.20
N LEU A 580 -3.69 14.55 -21.48
CA LEU A 580 -3.71 14.50 -20.02
C LEU A 580 -2.37 13.98 -19.48
N PRO A 581 -2.04 14.20 -18.19
CA PRO A 581 -0.83 13.61 -17.59
C PRO A 581 -0.76 12.09 -17.76
N ASP A 582 -1.93 11.42 -17.77
CA ASP A 582 -2.02 9.97 -17.97
C ASP A 582 -1.70 9.53 -19.41
N HIS A 583 -1.61 10.45 -20.37
CA HIS A 583 -1.27 10.16 -21.76
C HIS A 583 0.25 10.16 -22.00
N TYR A 584 1.03 10.56 -21.00
CA TYR A 584 2.49 10.59 -21.07
C TYR A 584 3.12 9.47 -20.25
N CYS A 585 4.35 9.13 -20.62
CA CYS A 585 5.29 8.44 -19.76
C CYS A 585 5.65 9.32 -18.54
N SER A 586 6.33 8.73 -17.55
CA SER A 586 6.71 9.40 -16.31
C SER A 586 7.57 10.66 -16.52
N ASP A 587 8.26 10.78 -17.66
CA ASP A 587 9.02 11.96 -18.07
C ASP A 587 8.13 13.17 -18.45
N ASN A 588 6.82 12.97 -18.63
CA ASN A 588 5.85 13.97 -19.08
C ASN A 588 6.21 14.59 -20.46
N GLU A 589 6.97 13.85 -21.25
CA GLU A 589 7.45 14.25 -22.58
C GLU A 589 6.96 13.29 -23.66
N GLN A 590 7.16 11.98 -23.46
CA GLN A 590 6.82 10.96 -24.44
C GLN A 590 5.37 10.50 -24.27
N LEU A 591 4.63 10.44 -25.37
CA LEU A 591 3.27 9.89 -25.38
C LEU A 591 3.32 8.36 -25.34
N ILE A 592 2.34 7.76 -24.67
CA ILE A 592 2.12 6.31 -24.70
C ILE A 592 1.62 5.85 -26.07
N GLY A 593 1.85 4.57 -26.40
CA GLY A 593 1.51 3.93 -27.68
C GLY A 593 0.11 4.24 -28.21
N PRO A 594 -0.97 4.12 -27.41
CA PRO A 594 -2.32 4.46 -27.87
C PRO A 594 -2.45 5.89 -28.41
N GLN A 595 -1.77 6.86 -27.79
CA GLN A 595 -1.84 8.28 -28.18
C GLN A 595 -0.97 8.57 -29.39
N VAL A 596 0.16 7.87 -29.52
CA VAL A 596 1.01 7.92 -30.72
C VAL A 596 0.29 7.34 -31.92
N MET A 597 -0.37 6.18 -31.76
CA MET A 597 -1.22 5.57 -32.78
C MET A 597 -2.34 6.53 -33.20
N LYS A 598 -3.04 7.14 -32.25
CA LYS A 598 -4.08 8.15 -32.52
C LYS A 598 -3.58 9.30 -33.40
N LYS A 599 -2.43 9.88 -33.06
CA LYS A 599 -1.80 10.94 -33.88
C LYS A 599 -1.49 10.43 -35.28
N ARG A 600 -0.84 9.27 -35.37
CA ARG A 600 -0.43 8.66 -36.64
C ARG A 600 -1.63 8.37 -37.54
N HIS A 601 -2.72 7.84 -36.99
CA HIS A 601 -3.95 7.57 -37.73
C HIS A 601 -4.56 8.84 -38.32
N LEU A 602 -4.65 9.92 -37.53
CA LEU A 602 -5.16 11.20 -38.03
C LEU A 602 -4.30 11.77 -39.16
N ASN A 603 -2.97 11.66 -39.06
CA ASN A 603 -2.06 12.07 -40.13
C ASN A 603 -2.24 11.22 -41.40
N ILE A 604 -2.42 9.89 -41.28
CA ILE A 604 -2.70 9.00 -42.43
C ILE A 604 -4.00 9.40 -43.12
N LEU A 605 -5.00 9.88 -42.37
CA LEU A 605 -6.25 10.43 -42.91
C LEU A 605 -6.09 11.82 -43.56
N GLY A 606 -4.88 12.40 -43.51
CA GLY A 606 -4.56 13.71 -44.04
C GLY A 606 -4.95 14.87 -43.12
N ILE A 607 -5.37 14.60 -41.88
CA ILE A 607 -5.73 15.63 -40.91
C ILE A 607 -4.46 16.12 -40.22
N LYS A 608 -4.22 17.43 -40.18
CA LYS A 608 -3.08 18.00 -39.44
C LYS A 608 -3.32 17.90 -37.95
N VAL A 609 -2.32 17.46 -37.18
CA VAL A 609 -2.49 17.22 -35.74
C VAL A 609 -1.72 18.23 -34.89
N VAL A 610 -2.41 18.81 -33.92
CA VAL A 610 -1.84 19.70 -32.91
C VAL A 610 -1.99 19.03 -31.54
N SER A 611 -0.89 18.87 -30.82
CA SER A 611 -0.87 18.25 -29.50
C SER A 611 -0.69 19.32 -28.41
N LEU A 612 -1.67 19.46 -27.52
CA LEU A 612 -1.62 20.40 -26.40
C LEU A 612 -1.45 19.66 -25.06
N LYS A 613 -0.65 20.21 -24.15
CA LYS A 613 -0.48 19.66 -22.80
C LYS A 613 -1.54 20.22 -21.85
N TYR A 614 -2.36 19.34 -21.26
CA TYR A 614 -3.37 19.72 -20.27
C TYR A 614 -2.78 20.52 -19.10
N ALA A 615 -1.61 20.09 -18.58
CA ALA A 615 -0.96 20.75 -17.45
C ALA A 615 -0.60 22.22 -17.75
N LEU A 616 -0.09 22.51 -18.96
CA LEU A 616 0.24 23.87 -19.39
C LEU A 616 -1.03 24.73 -19.54
N LEU A 617 -2.06 24.18 -20.18
CA LEU A 617 -3.35 24.87 -20.33
C LEU A 617 -3.95 25.23 -18.96
N SER A 618 -3.93 24.27 -18.03
CA SER A 618 -4.41 24.46 -16.65
C SER A 618 -3.60 25.52 -15.91
N GLN A 619 -2.27 25.53 -16.07
CA GLN A 619 -1.38 26.52 -15.48
C GLN A 619 -1.65 27.93 -16.01
N PHE A 620 -1.79 28.10 -17.34
CA PHE A 620 -2.10 29.39 -17.93
C PHE A 620 -3.46 29.92 -17.49
N TYR A 621 -4.47 29.05 -17.40
CA TYR A 621 -5.79 29.42 -16.91
C TYR A 621 -5.74 29.86 -15.44
N THR A 622 -5.08 29.08 -14.58
CA THR A 622 -5.00 29.37 -13.13
C THR A 622 -4.20 30.64 -12.83
N SER A 623 -3.20 30.95 -13.66
CA SER A 623 -2.40 32.18 -13.56
C SER A 623 -3.03 33.39 -14.26
N PHE A 624 -4.22 33.25 -14.85
CA PHE A 624 -4.91 34.29 -15.63
C PHE A 624 -4.05 34.88 -16.78
N ASN A 625 -3.07 34.12 -17.27
CA ASN A 625 -2.12 34.59 -18.28
C ASN A 625 -2.63 34.30 -19.70
N THR A 626 -3.60 35.11 -20.13
CA THR A 626 -4.26 34.97 -21.44
C THR A 626 -3.34 35.26 -22.61
N VAL A 627 -2.33 36.13 -22.44
CA VAL A 627 -1.37 36.49 -23.50
C VAL A 627 -0.45 35.30 -23.80
N SER A 628 0.13 34.67 -22.78
CA SER A 628 0.96 33.48 -22.97
C SER A 628 0.16 32.28 -23.45
N LEU A 629 -1.10 32.14 -23.01
CA LEU A 629 -2.00 31.11 -23.53
C LEU A 629 -2.22 31.27 -25.03
N ARG A 630 -2.56 32.48 -25.49
CA ARG A 630 -2.78 32.75 -26.92
C ARG A 630 -1.52 32.49 -27.73
N LYS A 631 -0.36 32.96 -27.25
CA LYS A 631 0.92 32.69 -27.90
C LYS A 631 1.18 31.18 -28.01
N TYR A 632 1.00 30.43 -26.94
CA TYR A 632 1.17 28.97 -26.94
C TYR A 632 0.24 28.28 -27.95
N LEU A 633 -1.03 28.72 -28.03
CA LEU A 633 -1.99 28.18 -28.98
C LEU A 633 -1.62 28.52 -30.43
N THR A 634 -1.20 29.76 -30.72
CA THR A 634 -0.73 30.18 -32.05
C THR A 634 0.50 29.38 -32.46
N ASP A 635 1.54 29.36 -31.61
CA ASP A 635 2.77 28.60 -31.88
C ASP A 635 2.47 27.11 -32.11
N SER A 636 1.48 26.54 -31.39
CA SER A 636 1.09 25.13 -31.55
C SER A 636 0.31 24.87 -32.84
N LEU A 637 -0.53 25.83 -33.29
CA LEU A 637 -1.27 25.72 -34.54
C LEU A 637 -0.36 25.89 -35.77
N ASP A 638 0.62 26.79 -35.67
CA ASP A 638 1.60 27.02 -36.74
C ASP A 638 2.53 25.80 -36.94
N ASN A 639 2.82 25.07 -35.85
CA ASN A 639 3.63 23.85 -35.86
C ASN A 639 2.79 22.57 -35.95
N ALA A 640 1.59 22.63 -36.54
CA ALA A 640 0.76 21.44 -36.72
C ALA A 640 1.51 20.35 -37.50
N GLU A 641 1.57 19.15 -36.93
CA GLU A 641 2.25 18.00 -37.54
C GLU A 641 1.47 17.54 -38.78
N ILE A 642 2.20 17.26 -39.86
CA ILE A 642 1.67 16.70 -41.12
C ILE A 642 1.96 15.20 -41.15
#